data_AF-A0A6P1DYH8-F1
#
_entry.id   AF-A0A6P1DYH8-F1
#
_cell.length_a   1.000
_cell.length_b   1.000
_cell.length_c   1.000
_cell.angle_alpha   90.00
_cell.angle_beta   90.00
_cell.angle_gamma   90.00
#
_symmetry.space_group_name_H-M   'P 1'
#
loop_
_entity.id
_entity.type
_entity.pdbx_description
1 polymer ?
#
loop_
_entity_poly.entity_id
_entity_poly.type
_entity_poly.pdbx_seq_one_letter_code
_entity_poly.pdbx_strand_id
1 'polypeptide(L)'
;MELIDCKALEPEIVTLRALEAPPSPWRANREAQLITDNAQRLLCQDDRVVPVEYADRGDVLRYDAGHCLWCLIDTTGDRLRLRALRCRSALALDLQIGVDDRLVDQLHKQRRIKEPIADAACAWVEDELLLAPAIGLDGKRALARADGAGTHLTLVGRRHEAELRERDGRWTIARFAPARQYDSELTMLHGELAIVDASAAAVLRSPAQRQQFQEYLDAHGDYVELWRRYAAIEWGQATEAGRTLSVLRYQGREPCGEEQLRWRYAVDPEQARAFMERWEALAYDSKLPDLAIEASAEPPAWMLDAEQTKGIDSGRPVVGERPVLQGGWLTLSYDPNREHEAPPPSGLLCLSIHGQRKAHERRQQALERIRTSANPMPQLRLLLEGQPVPTRTDWRPEKALSRRARAAFHGEPTKMQKRALDLALNTPDIAVIIGPPGTGKTQVISALQRRLAEVYPDPRSIQYQLLITSFQHDAVDNALGRIEVFGLPGLRVGGRRRDAESPDTDRLSGWREMRLAELVPRLDAAIAAEPVFADLQGLRDATTRLRIQPLTPGERAELAREIDTRLQDLAETHRLRPTAVTEQRWRDWLAARQPEPAIASTRGPTRRLWRQAIWSLRTSTSAFADDGAAQCLRLLDLADRRDQDLPDGDRTLLEVLAMTPSPSDRQLADLATLRERLLTASRPDLRPPVLRNVLDTEGCRLLDILLGELDAHLKRRPEWARLAIIGDYLDDIRLDPSRIEQSVRAYTTVLGATCQQAAAESMRGLLNLDPTDGISFDTVVIDEAARATPLDLLIPMAMGRRRIVLVGDHRQLPHLLDPDTEKSLEEAGELTQAETKALEDSLFERLVLRLRRLEEEHPGQPKRVVMLDTQFRMHPVLGDFVSRTFYEAVGEPAIRSGRPATDFGHPMPELAGCVCAWIDVPARSHDDRDRRLPAGSRIRAAEAERAAREAKRILDACPDLSLGVITFYAAQRDLILEHMGDHALTERHEGRWRVRPEWARDERGAERLLVGTVDAFQGKEFDIVLLSIVRTDAPLRGEDRELALTRKYGFLRVPNRMNVAMSRQRRLLIAIGDIALARAPETAEAAPGLAAFLDLCEGANGRVL
;
A
#
# COMPACT_ATOMS: atom_id res chain seq x y z
N MET A 1 21.68 29.88 19.78
CA MET A 1 21.86 29.63 21.24
C MET A 1 22.33 30.88 22.00
N GLU A 2 21.91 30.99 23.27
CA GLU A 2 22.44 31.98 24.24
C GLU A 2 23.68 31.42 24.97
N LEU A 3 24.58 32.30 25.44
CA LEU A 3 25.81 31.89 26.11
C LEU A 3 25.57 31.03 27.37
N ILE A 4 24.50 31.29 28.12
CA ILE A 4 24.16 30.57 29.36
C ILE A 4 23.89 29.08 29.13
N ASP A 5 23.44 28.70 27.94
CA ASP A 5 23.13 27.33 27.61
C ASP A 5 24.39 26.50 27.27
N CYS A 6 25.53 27.17 27.08
CA CYS A 6 26.78 26.53 26.70
C CYS A 6 27.37 25.74 27.87
N LYS A 7 27.58 24.43 27.70
CA LYS A 7 28.25 23.60 28.71
C LYS A 7 29.70 24.00 29.00
N ALA A 8 30.32 24.83 28.16
CA ALA A 8 31.70 25.30 28.32
C ALA A 8 31.82 26.52 29.24
N LEU A 9 30.69 27.06 29.71
CA LEU A 9 30.67 28.10 30.73
C LEU A 9 31.28 27.55 32.03
N GLU A 10 32.23 28.27 32.62
CA GLU A 10 32.90 27.82 33.84
C GLU A 10 31.89 27.75 35.01
N PRO A 11 31.99 26.72 35.87
CA PRO A 11 31.08 26.56 37.01
C PRO A 11 31.33 27.61 38.10
N GLU A 12 32.54 28.16 38.16
CA GLU A 12 32.95 29.21 39.09
C GLU A 12 32.16 30.50 38.85
N ILE A 13 31.66 31.11 39.93
CA ILE A 13 30.94 32.39 39.87
C ILE A 13 31.90 33.50 40.27
N VAL A 14 32.13 34.42 39.35
CA VAL A 14 32.89 35.64 39.59
C VAL A 14 31.93 36.73 40.08
N THR A 15 32.22 37.32 41.24
CA THR A 15 31.40 38.40 41.79
C THR A 15 32.07 39.74 41.52
N LEU A 16 31.37 40.59 40.76
CA LEU A 16 31.73 41.99 40.57
C LEU A 16 30.87 42.88 41.46
N ARG A 17 31.42 44.00 41.92
CA ARG A 17 30.73 45.04 42.66
C ARG A 17 30.52 46.24 41.74
N ALA A 18 29.27 46.62 41.48
CA ALA A 18 28.91 47.85 40.80
C ALA A 18 29.23 49.05 41.69
N LEU A 19 30.02 49.99 41.18
CA LEU A 19 30.38 51.23 41.89
C LEU A 19 29.27 52.28 41.83
N GLU A 20 28.35 52.13 40.87
CA GLU A 20 27.22 53.03 40.65
C GLU A 20 25.93 52.23 40.42
N ALA A 21 24.79 52.87 40.69
CA ALA A 21 23.50 52.27 40.38
C ALA A 21 23.28 52.26 38.86
N PRO A 22 22.89 51.12 38.26
CA PRO A 22 22.68 51.05 36.83
C PRO A 22 21.49 51.93 36.41
N PRO A 23 21.53 52.54 35.22
CA PRO A 23 20.43 53.39 34.72
C PRO A 23 19.11 52.62 34.48
N SER A 24 19.18 51.28 34.37
CA SER A 24 18.03 50.38 34.30
C SER A 24 18.40 49.01 34.89
N PRO A 25 17.43 48.19 35.37
CA PRO A 25 17.74 46.90 35.97
C PRO A 25 18.45 45.96 34.98
N TRP A 26 19.44 45.23 35.49
CA TRP A 26 20.16 44.19 34.75
C TRP A 26 19.26 43.02 34.39
N ARG A 27 19.62 42.31 33.31
CA ARG A 27 18.94 41.08 32.89
C ARG A 27 19.78 39.88 33.29
N ALA A 28 19.23 39.09 34.20
CA ALA A 28 19.76 37.79 34.59
C ALA A 28 19.79 36.81 33.40
N ASN A 29 20.75 35.90 33.41
CA ASN A 29 21.04 34.88 32.39
C ASN A 29 21.29 35.46 30.98
N ARG A 30 21.86 36.66 30.90
CA ARG A 30 22.21 37.33 29.64
C ARG A 30 23.69 37.62 29.57
N GLU A 31 24.20 37.70 28.34
CA GLU A 31 25.59 38.04 28.09
C GLU A 31 25.89 39.47 28.59
N ALA A 32 27.12 39.69 29.02
CA ALA A 32 27.66 40.98 29.39
C ALA A 32 29.10 41.08 28.87
N GLN A 33 29.61 42.30 28.72
CA GLN A 33 30.99 42.56 28.34
C GLN A 33 31.71 43.29 29.46
N LEU A 34 32.89 42.82 29.82
CA LEU A 34 33.77 43.51 30.76
C LEU A 34 34.86 44.22 29.96
N ILE A 35 34.80 45.55 29.92
CA ILE A 35 35.74 46.40 29.18
C ILE A 35 36.65 47.09 30.20
N THR A 36 37.92 47.27 29.87
CA THR A 36 38.84 48.10 30.67
C THR A 36 39.18 49.35 29.89
N ASP A 37 38.78 50.52 30.39
CA ASP A 37 39.08 51.83 29.81
C ASP A 37 39.71 52.73 30.88
N ASN A 38 40.86 53.35 30.58
CA ASN A 38 41.59 54.24 31.49
C ASN A 38 41.78 53.69 32.93
N ALA A 39 42.12 52.40 33.05
CA ALA A 39 42.28 51.67 34.32
C ALA A 39 41.00 51.46 35.15
N GLN A 40 39.84 51.83 34.62
CA GLN A 40 38.52 51.55 35.18
C GLN A 40 37.87 50.39 34.42
N ARG A 41 37.32 49.41 35.14
CA ARG A 41 36.58 48.29 34.52
C ARG A 41 35.11 48.68 34.41
N LEU A 42 34.53 48.50 33.23
CA LEU A 42 33.15 48.80 32.92
C LEU A 42 32.45 47.50 32.53
N LEU A 43 31.32 47.18 33.17
CA LEU A 43 30.45 46.10 32.72
C LEU A 43 29.37 46.70 31.81
N CYS A 44 29.24 46.13 30.62
CA CYS A 44 28.30 46.54 29.60
C CYS A 44 27.27 45.43 29.35
N GLN A 45 25.97 45.75 29.34
CA GLN A 45 24.89 44.85 28.89
C GLN A 45 23.76 45.65 28.25
N ASP A 46 23.51 45.41 26.97
CA ASP A 46 22.67 46.26 26.12
C ASP A 46 23.17 47.72 26.19
N ASP A 47 22.31 48.69 26.52
CA ASP A 47 22.63 50.11 26.65
C ASP A 47 23.20 50.47 28.04
N ARG A 48 23.40 49.48 28.92
CA ARG A 48 23.85 49.68 30.30
C ARG A 48 25.37 49.64 30.33
N VAL A 49 26.00 50.67 30.89
CA VAL A 49 27.44 50.71 31.15
C VAL A 49 27.63 51.16 32.59
N VAL A 50 28.26 50.34 33.42
CA VAL A 50 28.47 50.65 34.84
C VAL A 50 29.90 50.29 35.25
N PRO A 51 30.61 51.18 35.96
CA PRO A 51 31.91 50.85 36.51
C PRO A 51 31.82 49.79 37.61
N VAL A 52 32.73 48.82 37.55
CA VAL A 52 32.73 47.62 38.40
C VAL A 52 34.12 47.31 38.95
N GLU A 53 34.17 46.67 40.12
CA GLU A 53 35.40 46.12 40.70
C GLU A 53 35.19 44.65 41.08
N TYR A 54 36.26 43.84 41.07
CA TYR A 54 36.18 42.47 41.59
C TYR A 54 35.94 42.50 43.10
N ALA A 55 34.92 41.79 43.58
CA ALA A 55 34.63 41.71 45.00
C ALA A 55 35.70 40.90 45.77
N ASP A 56 36.35 39.95 45.09
CA ASP A 56 37.39 39.07 45.63
C ASP A 56 38.74 39.27 44.90
N ARG A 57 39.82 39.52 45.66
CA ARG A 57 41.15 39.88 45.11
C ARG A 57 41.91 38.74 44.43
N GLY A 58 41.47 37.48 44.60
CA GLY A 58 42.17 36.29 44.08
C GLY A 58 41.96 36.02 42.58
N ASP A 59 40.88 36.54 42.00
CA ASP A 59 40.43 36.19 40.65
C ASP A 59 40.92 37.13 39.54
N VAL A 60 41.43 38.31 39.92
CA VAL A 60 41.76 39.41 39.00
C VAL A 60 42.80 39.00 37.93
N LEU A 61 43.85 38.29 38.32
CA LEU A 61 44.92 37.87 37.40
C LEU A 61 44.51 36.75 36.44
N ARG A 62 43.45 35.99 36.76
CA ARG A 62 43.00 34.82 35.99
C ARG A 62 42.14 35.20 34.78
N TYR A 63 41.39 36.30 34.87
CA TYR A 63 40.42 36.72 33.86
C TYR A 63 40.85 37.94 33.02
N ASP A 64 41.86 38.71 33.48
CA ASP A 64 42.39 39.86 32.72
C ASP A 64 43.35 39.46 31.56
N ALA A 65 43.76 38.19 31.47
CA ALA A 65 44.80 37.72 30.54
C ALA A 65 44.28 37.11 29.21
N GLY A 66 42.97 37.06 28.96
CA GLY A 66 42.39 36.40 27.78
C GLY A 66 41.04 36.94 27.32
N HIS A 67 40.56 36.52 26.14
CA HIS A 67 39.25 36.89 25.63
C HIS A 67 38.17 36.13 26.41
N CYS A 68 37.53 36.77 27.39
CA CYS A 68 36.46 36.15 28.20
C CYS A 68 35.08 36.61 27.72
N LEU A 69 34.19 35.65 27.48
CA LEU A 69 32.75 35.90 27.32
C LEU A 69 32.09 35.81 28.69
N TRP A 70 31.30 36.81 29.07
CA TRP A 70 30.68 36.88 30.39
C TRP A 70 29.18 36.69 30.31
N CYS A 71 28.62 35.90 31.22
CA CYS A 71 27.18 35.77 31.40
C CYS A 71 26.80 36.20 32.81
N LEU A 72 25.94 37.22 32.91
CA LEU A 72 25.39 37.67 34.18
C LEU A 72 24.31 36.69 34.64
N ILE A 73 24.53 36.01 35.77
CA ILE A 73 23.62 35.00 36.30
C ILE A 73 22.50 35.67 37.10
N ASP A 74 22.87 36.55 38.04
CA ASP A 74 21.91 37.33 38.82
C ASP A 74 22.58 38.55 39.47
N THR A 75 21.77 39.36 40.14
CA THR A 75 22.18 40.57 40.84
C THR A 75 21.63 40.59 42.26
N THR A 76 22.47 40.96 43.23
CA THR A 76 22.11 41.08 44.65
C THR A 76 22.65 42.39 45.22
N GLY A 77 21.82 43.43 45.26
CA GLY A 77 22.25 44.78 45.67
C GLY A 77 23.26 45.36 44.66
N ASP A 78 24.44 45.73 45.14
CA ASP A 78 25.57 46.20 44.33
C ASP A 78 26.45 45.05 43.79
N ARG A 79 26.13 43.78 44.09
CA ARG A 79 26.89 42.62 43.62
C ARG A 79 26.27 41.99 42.38
N LEU A 80 27.08 41.87 41.33
CA LEU A 80 26.77 41.23 40.05
C LEU A 80 27.49 39.89 40.01
N ARG A 81 26.75 38.79 39.88
CA ARG A 81 27.31 37.43 39.82
C ARG A 81 27.37 36.96 38.38
N LEU A 82 28.58 36.73 37.86
CA LEU A 82 28.82 36.33 36.48
C LEU A 82 29.49 34.97 36.41
N ARG A 83 29.32 34.29 35.28
CA ARG A 83 30.16 33.17 34.86
C ARG A 83 30.95 33.56 33.61
N ALA A 84 32.17 33.08 33.53
CA ALA A 84 33.06 33.33 32.40
C ALA A 84 33.16 32.10 31.49
N LEU A 85 33.41 32.34 30.22
CA LEU A 85 33.93 31.36 29.27
C LEU A 85 35.21 31.93 28.68
N ARG A 86 36.33 31.26 28.94
CA ARG A 86 37.66 31.72 28.50
C ARG A 86 37.97 31.22 27.10
N CYS A 87 38.31 32.15 26.22
CA CYS A 87 38.84 31.88 24.90
C CYS A 87 40.33 32.28 24.85
N ARG A 88 41.15 31.42 24.25
CA ARG A 88 42.57 31.67 23.98
C ARG A 88 42.78 32.81 22.99
N SER A 89 41.92 32.88 21.98
CA SER A 89 41.96 33.86 20.91
C SER A 89 40.57 34.08 20.32
N ALA A 90 40.40 35.21 19.64
CA ALA A 90 39.28 35.46 18.74
C ALA A 90 39.81 35.54 17.30
N LEU A 91 39.14 34.88 16.35
CA LEU A 91 39.51 34.85 14.94
C LEU A 91 38.32 35.31 14.09
N ALA A 92 38.56 36.30 13.23
CA ALA A 92 37.62 36.71 12.19
C ALA A 92 37.67 35.69 11.05
N LEU A 93 36.56 35.01 10.78
CA LEU A 93 36.47 33.99 9.74
C LEU A 93 35.04 33.91 9.20
N ASP A 94 34.91 33.97 7.87
CA ASP A 94 33.66 33.68 7.18
C ASP A 94 33.62 32.20 6.81
N LEU A 95 32.55 31.51 7.24
CA LEU A 95 32.49 30.06 7.15
C LEU A 95 31.07 29.59 6.87
N GLN A 96 30.90 28.90 5.75
CA GLN A 96 29.69 28.15 5.46
C GLN A 96 29.87 26.69 5.82
N ILE A 97 29.01 26.19 6.70
CA ILE A 97 29.06 24.82 7.23
C ILE A 97 27.88 24.04 6.66
N GLY A 98 28.20 23.08 5.80
CA GLY A 98 27.24 22.23 5.13
C GLY A 98 26.65 21.16 6.06
N VAL A 99 25.32 21.09 6.09
CA VAL A 99 24.54 19.97 6.63
C VAL A 99 24.19 19.03 5.49
N ASP A 100 24.70 17.81 5.54
CA ASP A 100 24.42 16.78 4.54
C ASP A 100 23.21 15.92 4.94
N ASP A 101 22.73 15.09 4.00
CA ASP A 101 21.59 14.21 4.27
C ASP A 101 21.83 13.23 5.42
N ARG A 102 23.10 12.86 5.68
CA ARG A 102 23.46 11.94 6.76
C ARG A 102 23.13 12.55 8.11
N LEU A 103 23.48 13.83 8.30
CA LEU A 103 23.14 14.53 9.53
C LEU A 103 21.64 14.74 9.66
N VAL A 104 20.92 15.05 8.58
CA VAL A 104 19.45 15.13 8.56
C VAL A 104 18.83 13.82 9.06
N ASP A 105 19.23 12.69 8.47
CA ASP A 105 18.75 11.35 8.85
C ASP A 105 19.11 11.02 10.31
N GLN A 106 20.31 11.38 10.77
CA GLN A 106 20.76 11.17 12.14
C GLN A 106 19.89 11.94 13.14
N LEU A 107 19.62 13.22 12.87
CA LEU A 107 18.80 14.08 13.74
C LEU A 107 17.35 13.61 13.79
N HIS A 108 16.79 13.18 12.66
CA HIS A 108 15.44 12.64 12.62
C HIS A 108 15.31 11.32 13.40
N LYS A 109 16.24 10.38 13.22
CA LYS A 109 16.30 9.13 14.00
C LYS A 109 16.41 9.37 15.50
N GLN A 110 17.15 10.42 15.90
CA GLN A 110 17.28 10.85 17.29
C GLN A 110 16.09 11.71 17.78
N ARG A 111 15.07 11.93 16.94
CA ARG A 111 13.88 12.74 17.22
C ARG A 111 14.20 14.18 17.61
N ARG A 112 15.27 14.73 17.04
CA ARG A 112 15.64 16.16 17.19
C ARG A 112 14.88 17.05 16.23
N ILE A 113 14.52 16.51 15.08
CA ILE A 113 13.66 17.14 14.07
C ILE A 113 12.47 16.23 13.76
N LYS A 114 11.29 16.84 13.57
CA LYS A 114 10.05 16.11 13.29
C LYS A 114 10.09 15.45 11.92
N GLU A 115 10.59 16.16 10.93
CA GLU A 115 10.67 15.71 9.54
C GLU A 115 12.13 15.68 9.08
N PRO A 116 12.56 14.69 8.28
CA PRO A 116 13.92 14.62 7.76
C PRO A 116 14.06 15.56 6.54
N ILE A 117 14.01 16.86 6.79
CA ILE A 117 14.21 17.92 5.80
C ILE A 117 15.44 18.76 6.17
N ALA A 118 16.20 19.18 5.15
CA ALA A 118 17.46 19.90 5.35
C ALA A 118 17.25 21.22 6.09
N ASP A 119 16.21 21.99 5.77
CA ASP A 119 15.92 23.27 6.43
C ASP A 119 15.74 23.12 7.94
N ALA A 120 14.97 22.11 8.37
CA ALA A 120 14.78 21.83 9.79
C ALA A 120 16.09 21.39 10.47
N ALA A 121 16.92 20.61 9.77
CA ALA A 121 18.23 20.22 10.27
C ALA A 121 19.19 21.41 10.37
N CYS A 122 19.27 22.26 9.35
CA CYS A 122 20.07 23.48 9.33
C CYS A 122 19.68 24.40 10.47
N ALA A 123 18.38 24.68 10.64
CA ALA A 123 17.87 25.51 11.73
C ALA A 123 18.20 24.92 13.11
N TRP A 124 18.07 23.60 13.28
CA TRP A 124 18.38 22.93 14.53
C TRP A 124 19.89 22.96 14.84
N VAL A 125 20.73 22.66 13.85
CA VAL A 125 22.20 22.68 13.97
C VAL A 125 22.69 24.10 14.25
N GLU A 126 22.06 25.10 13.61
CA GLU A 126 22.34 26.50 13.85
C GLU A 126 22.04 26.91 15.30
N ASP A 127 20.85 26.56 15.82
CA ASP A 127 20.52 26.82 17.23
C ASP A 127 21.50 26.11 18.18
N GLU A 128 21.95 24.91 17.80
CA GLU A 128 22.80 24.08 18.66
C GLU A 128 24.28 24.52 18.66
N LEU A 129 24.83 25.00 17.53
CA LEU A 129 26.27 25.30 17.38
C LEU A 129 26.61 26.80 17.36
N LEU A 130 25.70 27.67 16.90
CA LEU A 130 25.99 29.10 16.74
C LEU A 130 25.44 29.93 17.90
N LEU A 131 26.29 30.84 18.37
CA LEU A 131 25.96 31.88 19.34
C LEU A 131 25.38 33.10 18.62
N ALA A 132 24.46 33.78 19.28
CA ALA A 132 23.92 35.06 18.82
C ALA A 132 25.05 36.11 18.63
N PRO A 133 24.85 37.12 17.77
CA PRO A 133 25.79 38.25 17.64
C PRO A 133 26.07 38.91 19.00
N ALA A 134 27.30 39.38 19.20
CA ALA A 134 27.66 40.16 20.38
C ALA A 134 27.55 41.66 20.11
N ILE A 135 27.42 42.44 21.17
CA ILE A 135 27.46 43.91 21.11
C ILE A 135 28.82 44.33 20.51
N GLY A 136 28.80 45.06 19.38
CA GLY A 136 30.00 45.57 18.70
C GLY A 136 30.71 44.58 17.77
N LEU A 137 30.15 43.39 17.52
CA LEU A 137 30.63 42.45 16.50
C LEU A 137 29.53 42.17 15.48
N ASP A 138 29.82 42.40 14.20
CA ASP A 138 28.92 42.04 13.11
C ASP A 138 28.99 40.52 12.85
N GLY A 139 27.82 39.88 12.70
CA GLY A 139 27.70 38.46 12.37
C GLY A 139 27.52 37.51 13.55
N LYS A 140 27.40 36.21 13.25
CA LYS A 140 27.23 35.14 14.26
C LYS A 140 28.58 34.74 14.85
N ARG A 141 28.55 34.03 15.98
CA ARG A 141 29.76 33.53 16.65
C ARG A 141 29.72 32.01 16.83
N ALA A 142 30.88 31.38 16.87
CA ALA A 142 31.01 29.97 17.20
C ALA A 142 32.21 29.74 18.12
N LEU A 143 32.13 28.70 18.95
CA LEU A 143 33.26 28.26 19.77
C LEU A 143 33.91 27.08 19.07
N ALA A 144 35.23 27.13 18.89
CA ALA A 144 35.95 26.12 18.14
C ALA A 144 37.23 25.66 18.84
N ARG A 145 37.63 24.42 18.52
CA ARG A 145 38.95 23.88 18.81
C ARG A 145 39.64 23.56 17.48
N ALA A 146 40.81 24.15 17.27
CA ALA A 146 41.69 23.85 16.14
C ALA A 146 42.80 22.90 16.60
N ASP A 147 43.12 21.90 15.78
CA ASP A 147 44.39 21.19 15.94
C ASP A 147 45.54 22.10 15.47
N GLY A 148 46.73 21.97 16.07
CA GLY A 148 47.90 22.79 15.70
C GLY A 148 48.38 22.60 14.24
N ALA A 149 47.71 21.75 13.47
CA ALA A 149 47.97 21.47 12.05
C ALA A 149 46.97 22.17 11.09
N GLY A 150 45.88 22.77 11.60
CA GLY A 150 44.94 23.56 10.80
C GLY A 150 44.01 22.76 9.88
N THR A 151 43.98 21.44 10.01
CA THR A 151 43.21 20.54 9.10
C THR A 151 41.91 20.03 9.70
N HIS A 152 41.72 20.16 11.02
CA HIS A 152 40.51 19.74 11.71
C HIS A 152 39.99 20.85 12.62
N LEU A 153 38.75 21.28 12.38
CA LEU A 153 38.05 22.29 13.16
C LEU A 153 36.87 21.64 13.88
N THR A 154 36.85 21.64 15.21
CA THR A 154 35.70 21.14 15.98
C THR A 154 34.91 22.30 16.57
N LEU A 155 33.66 22.48 16.15
CA LEU A 155 32.74 23.42 16.78
C LEU A 155 32.12 22.82 18.03
N VAL A 156 31.91 23.67 19.02
CA VAL A 156 31.38 23.33 20.33
C VAL A 156 30.08 24.08 20.54
N GLY A 157 28.99 23.32 20.67
CA GLY A 157 27.65 23.83 20.83
C GLY A 157 27.09 23.68 22.25
N ARG A 158 25.77 23.83 22.36
CA ARG A 158 25.01 23.76 23.62
C ARG A 158 25.21 22.43 24.35
N ARG A 159 24.95 21.33 23.64
CA ARG A 159 25.02 19.95 24.15
C ARG A 159 25.85 19.04 23.24
N HIS A 160 26.22 19.50 22.06
CA HIS A 160 26.91 18.71 21.03
C HIS A 160 28.19 19.39 20.55
N GLU A 161 29.12 18.58 20.05
CA GLU A 161 30.29 19.01 19.30
C GLU A 161 30.17 18.53 17.85
N ALA A 162 30.61 19.37 16.91
CA ALA A 162 30.59 19.09 15.48
C ALA A 162 32.01 19.17 14.93
N GLU A 163 32.54 18.04 14.51
CA GLU A 163 33.84 17.97 13.83
C GLU A 163 33.64 18.30 12.36
N LEU A 164 34.27 19.37 11.91
CA LEU A 164 34.19 19.84 10.54
C LEU A 164 35.36 19.29 9.72
N ARG A 165 35.07 19.00 8.46
CA ARG A 165 36.07 18.58 7.47
C ARG A 165 35.84 19.34 6.17
N GLU A 166 36.93 19.82 5.60
CA GLU A 166 36.91 20.46 4.29
C GLU A 166 36.97 19.41 3.17
N ARG A 167 36.05 19.50 2.21
CA ARG A 167 36.04 18.72 0.96
C ARG A 167 35.65 19.65 -0.19
N ASP A 168 36.45 19.66 -1.26
CA ASP A 168 36.21 20.48 -2.47
C ASP A 168 35.93 21.97 -2.18
N GLY A 169 36.66 22.55 -1.21
CA GLY A 169 36.52 23.95 -0.79
C GLY A 169 35.26 24.25 0.04
N ARG A 170 34.56 23.22 0.55
CA ARG A 170 33.39 23.36 1.44
C ARG A 170 33.61 22.65 2.76
N TRP A 171 33.22 23.30 3.85
CA TRP A 171 33.22 22.70 5.18
C TRP A 171 31.93 21.94 5.42
N THR A 172 32.04 20.69 5.88
CA THR A 172 30.88 19.84 6.19
C THR A 172 31.05 19.17 7.55
N ILE A 173 29.94 18.85 8.21
CA ILE A 173 29.96 18.18 9.52
C ILE A 173 30.27 16.69 9.32
N ALA A 174 31.52 16.29 9.59
CA ALA A 174 31.97 14.90 9.47
C ALA A 174 31.52 14.03 10.65
N ARG A 175 31.44 14.60 11.86
CA ARG A 175 30.98 13.92 13.06
C ARG A 175 30.16 14.88 13.92
N PHE A 176 29.00 14.41 14.38
CA PHE A 176 28.14 15.14 15.30
C PHE A 176 27.83 14.27 16.52
N ALA A 177 28.28 14.70 17.71
CA ALA A 177 28.25 13.89 18.92
C ALA A 177 27.93 14.73 20.18
N PRO A 178 27.46 14.12 21.28
CA PRO A 178 27.32 14.82 22.55
C PRO A 178 28.67 15.39 23.01
N ALA A 179 28.67 16.64 23.45
CA ALA A 179 29.88 17.29 23.91
C ALA A 179 30.33 16.73 25.26
N ARG A 180 31.65 16.50 25.40
CA ARG A 180 32.30 16.03 26.63
C ARG A 180 32.57 17.20 27.58
N GLN A 181 32.77 16.91 28.88
CA GLN A 181 33.13 17.92 29.89
C GLN A 181 34.49 18.54 29.53
N TYR A 182 34.58 19.87 29.56
CA TYR A 182 35.65 20.62 28.91
C TYR A 182 36.82 20.91 29.86
N ASP A 183 38.04 20.69 29.38
CA ASP A 183 39.30 20.95 30.11
C ASP A 183 40.33 21.65 29.19
N SER A 184 39.90 22.21 28.05
CA SER A 184 40.78 22.67 26.96
C SER A 184 40.48 24.09 26.47
N GLU A 185 41.52 24.81 26.04
CA GLU A 185 41.49 26.16 25.45
C GLU A 185 40.62 26.25 24.17
N LEU A 186 39.59 27.09 24.19
CA LEU A 186 38.70 27.36 23.05
C LEU A 186 39.12 28.62 22.29
N THR A 187 38.82 28.69 21.00
CA THR A 187 38.94 29.89 20.17
C THR A 187 37.53 30.35 19.77
N MET A 188 37.27 31.65 19.88
CA MET A 188 36.03 32.24 19.40
C MET A 188 36.16 32.61 17.92
N LEU A 189 35.27 32.07 17.08
CA LEU A 189 35.12 32.47 15.68
C LEU A 189 34.02 33.52 15.58
N HIS A 190 34.23 34.55 14.76
CA HIS A 190 33.23 35.57 14.46
C HIS A 190 33.30 36.01 12.99
N GLY A 191 32.15 36.37 12.40
CA GLY A 191 32.04 36.75 10.98
C GLY A 191 30.72 36.27 10.36
N GLU A 192 30.70 36.11 9.04
CA GLU A 192 29.59 35.48 8.32
C GLU A 192 29.63 33.95 8.47
N LEU A 193 29.20 33.49 9.65
CA LEU A 193 29.05 32.06 9.95
C LEU A 193 27.61 31.62 9.61
N ALA A 194 27.48 30.68 8.68
CA ALA A 194 26.17 30.18 8.24
C ALA A 194 26.15 28.64 8.20
N ILE A 195 25.06 28.05 8.71
CA ILE A 195 24.73 26.65 8.46
C ILE A 195 23.94 26.60 7.14
N VAL A 196 24.44 25.87 6.16
CA VAL A 196 23.86 25.80 4.81
C VAL A 196 23.45 24.38 4.45
N ASP A 197 22.41 24.25 3.63
CA ASP A 197 22.02 22.97 3.07
C ASP A 197 23.08 22.48 2.09
N ALA A 198 23.77 21.39 2.44
CA ALA A 198 24.73 20.69 1.60
C ALA A 198 24.23 19.27 1.24
N SER A 199 22.92 19.04 1.33
CA SER A 199 22.29 17.81 0.83
C SER A 199 22.57 17.60 -0.66
N ALA A 200 22.44 16.35 -1.10
CA ALA A 200 22.51 16.05 -2.54
C ALA A 200 21.48 16.90 -3.32
N ALA A 201 20.29 17.12 -2.74
CA ALA A 201 19.26 17.96 -3.34
C ALA A 201 19.72 19.40 -3.58
N ALA A 202 20.37 20.02 -2.59
CA ALA A 202 20.89 21.38 -2.70
C ALA A 202 22.02 21.50 -3.73
N VAL A 203 22.95 20.54 -3.75
CA VAL A 203 24.02 20.49 -4.75
C VAL A 203 23.44 20.41 -6.16
N LEU A 204 22.46 19.53 -6.37
CA LEU A 204 21.81 19.36 -7.66
C LEU A 204 20.96 20.56 -8.10
N ARG A 205 20.43 21.31 -7.13
CA ARG A 205 19.67 22.54 -7.39
C ARG A 205 20.55 23.78 -7.53
N SER A 206 21.86 23.66 -7.34
CA SER A 206 22.77 24.79 -7.47
C SER A 206 22.75 25.36 -8.90
N PRO A 207 22.85 26.69 -9.07
CA PRO A 207 22.83 27.32 -10.39
C PRO A 207 23.90 26.76 -11.35
N ALA A 208 25.10 26.50 -10.84
CA ALA A 208 26.21 25.94 -11.61
C ALA A 208 25.90 24.53 -12.12
N GLN A 209 25.40 23.63 -11.25
CA GLN A 209 25.05 22.27 -11.65
C GLN A 209 23.89 22.25 -12.64
N ARG A 210 22.89 23.14 -12.46
CA ARG A 210 21.77 23.29 -13.39
C ARG A 210 22.22 23.77 -14.76
N GLN A 211 23.13 24.74 -14.80
CA GLN A 211 23.68 25.23 -16.06
C GLN A 211 24.46 24.14 -16.79
N GLN A 212 25.38 23.45 -16.10
CA GLN A 212 26.16 22.35 -16.68
C GLN A 212 25.26 21.22 -17.20
N PHE A 213 24.21 20.88 -16.47
CA PHE A 213 23.26 19.85 -16.90
C PHE A 213 22.40 20.33 -18.08
N GLN A 214 22.00 21.60 -18.11
CA GLN A 214 21.27 22.18 -19.25
C GLN A 214 22.11 22.15 -20.53
N GLU A 215 23.39 22.54 -20.47
CA GLU A 215 24.31 22.46 -21.60
C GLU A 215 24.47 21.01 -22.12
N TYR A 216 24.44 20.01 -21.23
CA TYR A 216 24.44 18.60 -21.62
C TYR A 216 23.16 18.20 -22.37
N LEU A 217 22.00 18.60 -21.86
CA LEU A 217 20.69 18.32 -22.47
C LEU A 217 20.58 18.96 -23.85
N ASP A 218 21.04 20.20 -24.00
CA ASP A 218 21.03 20.91 -25.28
C ASP A 218 21.90 20.19 -26.34
N ALA A 219 22.95 19.48 -25.92
CA ALA A 219 23.83 18.73 -26.82
C ALA A 219 23.38 17.28 -27.12
N HIS A 220 22.65 16.62 -26.22
CA HIS A 220 22.33 15.17 -26.31
C HIS A 220 20.84 14.85 -26.37
N GLY A 221 19.96 15.85 -26.26
CA GLY A 221 18.52 15.70 -26.16
C GLY A 221 18.06 15.45 -24.72
N ASP A 222 16.82 15.86 -24.42
CA ASP A 222 16.18 15.66 -23.12
C ASP A 222 15.15 14.53 -23.20
N TYR A 223 15.44 13.41 -22.52
CA TYR A 223 14.57 12.23 -22.50
C TYR A 223 13.24 12.51 -21.82
N VAL A 224 13.24 13.31 -20.75
CA VAL A 224 12.01 13.68 -20.03
C VAL A 224 11.14 14.55 -20.92
N GLU A 225 11.74 15.44 -21.70
CA GLU A 225 11.05 16.31 -22.65
C GLU A 225 10.46 15.54 -23.84
N LEU A 226 11.19 14.55 -24.38
CA LEU A 226 10.69 13.64 -25.40
C LEU A 226 9.38 12.97 -24.96
N TRP A 227 9.36 12.39 -23.75
CA TRP A 227 8.16 11.73 -23.22
C TRP A 227 7.05 12.71 -22.84
N ARG A 228 7.37 13.96 -22.50
CA ARG A 228 6.38 15.03 -22.33
C ARG A 228 5.68 15.34 -23.66
N ARG A 229 6.42 15.46 -24.76
CA ARG A 229 5.86 15.64 -26.11
C ARG A 229 5.00 14.45 -26.52
N TYR A 230 5.50 13.22 -26.33
CA TYR A 230 4.73 12.00 -26.59
C TYR A 230 3.38 11.99 -25.85
N ALA A 231 3.39 12.25 -24.53
CA ALA A 231 2.18 12.29 -23.72
C ALA A 231 1.19 13.39 -24.15
N ALA A 232 1.68 14.51 -24.67
CA ALA A 232 0.85 15.59 -25.18
C ALA A 232 0.16 15.21 -26.50
N ILE A 233 0.87 14.51 -27.40
CA ILE A 233 0.30 13.99 -28.66
C ILE A 233 -0.74 12.91 -28.36
N GLU A 234 -0.41 11.93 -27.50
CA GLU A 234 -1.33 10.86 -27.08
C GLU A 234 -2.64 11.45 -26.52
N TRP A 235 -2.53 12.49 -25.68
CA TRP A 235 -3.70 13.20 -25.15
C TRP A 235 -4.46 14.01 -26.21
N GLY A 236 -3.74 14.67 -27.11
CA GLY A 236 -4.31 15.35 -28.27
C GLY A 236 -5.16 14.42 -29.13
N GLN A 237 -4.65 13.23 -29.45
CA GLN A 237 -5.36 12.20 -30.21
C GLN A 237 -6.63 11.73 -29.48
N ALA A 238 -6.56 11.48 -28.17
CA ALA A 238 -7.73 11.09 -27.38
C ALA A 238 -8.83 12.18 -27.35
N THR A 239 -8.44 13.44 -27.17
CA THR A 239 -9.39 14.57 -27.19
C THR A 239 -9.98 14.80 -28.58
N GLU A 240 -9.20 14.62 -29.64
CA GLU A 240 -9.66 14.76 -31.02
C GLU A 240 -10.65 13.65 -31.41
N ALA A 241 -10.44 12.42 -30.94
CA ALA A 241 -11.41 11.34 -31.07
C ALA A 241 -12.75 11.70 -30.38
N GLY A 242 -12.68 12.29 -29.18
CA GLY A 242 -13.85 12.79 -28.47
C GLY A 242 -14.59 13.90 -29.23
N ARG A 243 -13.86 14.86 -29.82
CA ARG A 243 -14.43 15.92 -30.67
C ARG A 243 -15.07 15.38 -31.94
N THR A 244 -14.43 14.38 -32.56
CA THR A 244 -14.94 13.70 -33.76
C THR A 244 -16.27 13.03 -33.48
N LEU A 245 -16.41 12.31 -32.36
CA LEU A 245 -17.70 11.69 -32.00
C LEU A 245 -18.79 12.76 -31.76
N SER A 246 -18.41 13.92 -31.23
CA SER A 246 -19.30 15.00 -30.77
C SER A 246 -20.21 14.55 -29.61
N VAL A 247 -21.10 15.45 -29.15
CA VAL A 247 -22.01 15.20 -28.03
C VAL A 247 -23.42 14.92 -28.52
N LEU A 248 -24.12 14.02 -27.82
CA LEU A 248 -25.54 13.75 -28.04
C LEU A 248 -26.33 14.15 -26.80
N ARG A 249 -27.27 15.09 -26.94
CA ARG A 249 -28.11 15.54 -25.82
C ARG A 249 -29.26 14.57 -25.59
N TYR A 250 -29.55 14.28 -24.32
CA TYR A 250 -30.70 13.48 -23.92
C TYR A 250 -31.57 14.21 -22.88
N GLN A 251 -32.89 13.98 -22.93
CA GLN A 251 -33.89 14.70 -22.11
C GLN A 251 -34.54 13.84 -21.03
N GLY A 252 -34.34 12.52 -21.08
CA GLY A 252 -34.89 11.58 -20.12
C GLY A 252 -34.15 10.26 -20.13
N ARG A 253 -34.31 9.47 -19.08
CA ARG A 253 -33.69 8.15 -18.92
C ARG A 253 -34.65 7.15 -18.27
N GLU A 254 -34.54 5.89 -18.67
CA GLU A 254 -35.32 4.79 -18.11
C GLU A 254 -34.43 3.54 -17.90
N PRO A 255 -34.53 2.84 -16.76
CA PRO A 255 -33.85 1.56 -16.57
C PRO A 255 -34.53 0.47 -17.43
N CYS A 256 -33.74 -0.44 -17.99
CA CYS A 256 -34.22 -1.55 -18.82
C CYS A 256 -33.58 -2.88 -18.39
N GLY A 257 -34.41 -3.87 -18.03
CA GLY A 257 -33.98 -5.21 -17.61
C GLY A 257 -34.14 -5.48 -16.10
N GLU A 258 -34.13 -6.76 -15.72
CA GLU A 258 -34.41 -7.23 -14.34
C GLU A 258 -33.38 -6.76 -13.30
N GLU A 259 -32.15 -6.40 -13.73
CA GLU A 259 -31.04 -6.05 -12.83
C GLU A 259 -30.60 -4.56 -12.89
N GLN A 260 -31.34 -3.67 -13.58
CA GLN A 260 -31.00 -2.24 -13.77
C GLN A 260 -29.63 -1.94 -14.44
N LEU A 261 -28.99 -2.94 -15.05
CA LEU A 261 -27.69 -2.82 -15.71
C LEU A 261 -27.74 -2.20 -17.11
N ARG A 262 -28.90 -1.76 -17.59
CA ARG A 262 -29.02 -1.02 -18.85
C ARG A 262 -29.91 0.19 -18.67
N TRP A 263 -29.51 1.29 -19.30
CA TRP A 263 -30.27 2.53 -19.32
C TRP A 263 -30.58 2.93 -20.75
N ARG A 264 -31.83 3.35 -20.96
CA ARG A 264 -32.30 3.95 -22.22
C ARG A 264 -32.34 5.45 -22.06
N TYR A 265 -31.83 6.16 -23.06
CA TYR A 265 -31.75 7.62 -23.10
C TYR A 265 -32.64 8.15 -24.22
N ALA A 266 -33.54 9.07 -23.89
CA ALA A 266 -34.40 9.74 -24.84
C ALA A 266 -33.59 10.81 -25.59
N VAL A 267 -33.35 10.57 -26.88
CA VAL A 267 -32.46 11.37 -27.73
C VAL A 267 -33.18 11.80 -29.01
N ASP A 268 -32.69 12.85 -29.66
CA ASP A 268 -33.18 13.23 -30.99
C ASP A 268 -32.76 12.17 -32.04
N PRO A 269 -33.70 11.60 -32.82
CA PRO A 269 -33.40 10.50 -33.74
C PRO A 269 -32.40 10.84 -34.86
N GLU A 270 -32.39 12.08 -35.35
CA GLU A 270 -31.50 12.52 -36.42
C GLU A 270 -30.08 12.70 -35.89
N GLN A 271 -29.94 13.38 -34.74
CA GLN A 271 -28.66 13.55 -34.06
C GLN A 271 -28.08 12.20 -33.60
N ALA A 272 -28.93 11.30 -33.11
CA ALA A 272 -28.50 9.97 -32.66
C ALA A 272 -27.98 9.10 -33.81
N ARG A 273 -28.58 9.19 -35.00
CA ARG A 273 -28.09 8.47 -36.18
C ARG A 273 -26.70 8.94 -36.60
N ALA A 274 -26.51 10.26 -36.70
CA ALA A 274 -25.21 10.83 -37.03
C ALA A 274 -24.15 10.51 -35.96
N PHE A 275 -24.54 10.49 -34.69
CA PHE A 275 -23.67 10.06 -33.59
C PHE A 275 -23.26 8.59 -33.73
N MET A 276 -24.20 7.70 -34.04
CA MET A 276 -23.93 6.26 -34.25
C MET A 276 -23.05 6.00 -35.46
N GLU A 277 -23.22 6.71 -36.57
CA GLU A 277 -22.35 6.60 -37.75
C GLU A 277 -20.90 6.96 -37.40
N ARG A 278 -20.69 8.04 -36.63
CA ARG A 278 -19.36 8.44 -36.16
C ARG A 278 -18.78 7.46 -35.15
N TRP A 279 -19.62 6.93 -34.25
CA TRP A 279 -19.23 5.87 -33.31
C TRP A 279 -18.77 4.61 -34.04
N GLU A 280 -19.52 4.15 -35.05
CA GLU A 280 -19.18 2.98 -35.84
C GLU A 280 -17.89 3.21 -36.64
N ALA A 281 -17.69 4.41 -37.20
CA ALA A 281 -16.43 4.77 -37.86
C ALA A 281 -15.24 4.73 -36.89
N LEU A 282 -15.37 5.30 -35.69
CA LEU A 282 -14.37 5.25 -34.63
C LEU A 282 -14.09 3.82 -34.14
N ALA A 283 -15.14 3.00 -34.00
CA ALA A 283 -15.03 1.60 -33.58
C ALA A 283 -14.39 0.72 -34.66
N TYR A 284 -14.66 1.01 -35.93
CA TYR A 284 -14.10 0.30 -37.08
C TYR A 284 -12.62 0.63 -37.31
N ASP A 285 -12.18 1.85 -37.01
CA ASP A 285 -10.76 2.25 -37.07
C ASP A 285 -9.91 1.51 -36.01
N SER A 286 -10.53 0.82 -35.04
CA SER A 286 -9.93 -0.23 -34.20
C SER A 286 -8.75 0.14 -33.31
N LYS A 287 -8.37 1.42 -33.20
CA LYS A 287 -7.19 1.86 -32.42
C LYS A 287 -7.48 2.32 -30.99
N LEU A 288 -8.73 2.63 -30.65
CA LEU A 288 -9.12 3.00 -29.29
C LEU A 288 -9.66 1.76 -28.54
N PRO A 289 -8.92 1.20 -27.57
CA PRO A 289 -9.41 0.08 -26.76
C PRO A 289 -10.57 0.54 -25.88
N ASP A 290 -11.60 -0.30 -25.77
CA ASP A 290 -12.75 -0.11 -24.86
C ASP A 290 -13.47 1.24 -25.03
N LEU A 291 -13.87 1.58 -26.27
CA LEU A 291 -14.77 2.71 -26.54
C LEU A 291 -16.01 2.60 -25.63
N ALA A 292 -16.21 3.62 -24.80
CA ALA A 292 -17.35 3.72 -23.90
C ALA A 292 -17.97 5.11 -23.97
N ILE A 293 -19.24 5.21 -23.62
CA ILE A 293 -20.00 6.46 -23.61
C ILE A 293 -20.21 6.89 -22.17
N GLU A 294 -19.88 8.14 -21.90
CA GLU A 294 -20.08 8.80 -20.63
C GLU A 294 -21.36 9.63 -20.67
N ALA A 295 -22.23 9.43 -19.68
CA ALA A 295 -23.40 10.27 -19.44
C ALA A 295 -23.08 11.32 -18.37
N SER A 296 -23.14 12.60 -18.73
CA SER A 296 -22.83 13.72 -17.84
C SER A 296 -23.93 14.79 -17.87
N ALA A 297 -24.14 15.49 -16.75
CA ALA A 297 -25.10 16.60 -16.68
C ALA A 297 -24.57 17.83 -17.44
N GLU A 298 -23.26 18.05 -17.35
CA GLU A 298 -22.54 19.18 -17.96
C GLU A 298 -21.54 18.68 -19.01
N PRO A 299 -21.12 19.53 -19.97
CA PRO A 299 -20.05 19.20 -20.90
C PRO A 299 -18.77 18.81 -20.15
N PRO A 300 -18.08 17.74 -20.57
CA PRO A 300 -16.81 17.36 -19.96
C PRO A 300 -15.76 18.47 -20.06
N ALA A 301 -14.91 18.59 -19.03
CA ALA A 301 -13.88 19.64 -18.97
C ALA A 301 -12.93 19.69 -20.18
N TRP A 302 -12.67 18.56 -20.84
CA TRP A 302 -11.81 18.51 -22.04
C TRP A 302 -12.45 19.11 -23.30
N MET A 303 -13.77 19.39 -23.27
CA MET A 303 -14.49 20.11 -24.32
C MET A 303 -14.54 21.62 -24.08
N LEU A 304 -14.16 22.09 -22.90
CA LEU A 304 -14.23 23.49 -22.48
C LEU A 304 -12.83 24.12 -22.51
N ASP A 305 -12.75 25.43 -22.74
CA ASP A 305 -11.49 26.17 -22.66
C ASP A 305 -10.94 26.20 -21.22
N ALA A 306 -9.61 26.26 -21.06
CA ALA A 306 -8.94 26.13 -19.75
C ALA A 306 -9.47 27.12 -18.67
N GLU A 307 -9.88 28.33 -19.05
CA GLU A 307 -10.45 29.31 -18.11
C GLU A 307 -11.86 28.92 -17.61
N GLN A 308 -12.61 28.13 -18.37
CA GLN A 308 -13.98 27.68 -18.04
C GLN A 308 -13.99 26.44 -17.13
N THR A 309 -12.84 25.82 -16.88
CA THR A 309 -12.73 24.56 -16.10
C THR A 309 -12.54 24.74 -14.59
N LYS A 310 -12.34 25.97 -14.10
CA LYS A 310 -12.15 26.25 -12.67
C LYS A 310 -13.44 26.01 -11.88
N GLY A 311 -13.45 24.98 -11.04
CA GLY A 311 -14.54 24.70 -10.09
C GLY A 311 -15.58 23.68 -10.57
N ILE A 312 -15.39 23.06 -11.74
CA ILE A 312 -16.24 21.95 -12.19
C ILE A 312 -15.80 20.67 -11.48
N ASP A 313 -16.49 20.33 -10.39
CA ASP A 313 -16.36 19.02 -9.74
C ASP A 313 -17.17 17.99 -10.54
N SER A 314 -16.56 17.45 -11.59
CA SER A 314 -17.15 16.32 -12.31
C SER A 314 -17.01 15.09 -11.42
N GLY A 315 -18.07 14.73 -10.70
CA GLY A 315 -18.17 13.47 -9.97
C GLY A 315 -17.83 12.25 -10.84
N ARG A 316 -17.82 11.04 -10.25
CA ARG A 316 -17.42 9.83 -11.00
C ARG A 316 -18.39 9.62 -12.18
N PRO A 317 -17.90 9.58 -13.43
CA PRO A 317 -18.78 9.53 -14.59
C PRO A 317 -19.52 8.20 -14.69
N VAL A 318 -20.76 8.26 -15.16
CA VAL A 318 -21.59 7.08 -15.43
C VAL A 318 -21.28 6.60 -16.85
N VAL A 319 -20.44 5.57 -16.93
CA VAL A 319 -19.87 5.07 -18.18
C VAL A 319 -20.56 3.78 -18.61
N GLY A 320 -21.20 3.82 -19.78
CA GLY A 320 -21.87 2.70 -20.41
C GLY A 320 -21.17 2.25 -21.69
N GLU A 321 -21.30 0.97 -22.01
CA GLU A 321 -20.73 0.31 -23.18
C GLU A 321 -21.83 -0.11 -24.17
N ARG A 322 -21.43 -0.41 -25.41
CA ARG A 322 -22.29 -1.01 -26.46
C ARG A 322 -23.57 -0.20 -26.74
N PRO A 323 -23.44 1.00 -27.33
CA PRO A 323 -24.62 1.77 -27.72
C PRO A 323 -25.47 1.03 -28.75
N VAL A 324 -26.78 0.97 -28.49
CA VAL A 324 -27.77 0.43 -29.44
C VAL A 324 -28.90 1.44 -29.61
N LEU A 325 -29.11 1.90 -30.85
CA LEU A 325 -30.17 2.84 -31.20
C LEU A 325 -31.42 2.08 -31.67
N GLN A 326 -32.55 2.23 -30.95
CA GLN A 326 -33.85 1.66 -31.33
C GLN A 326 -34.99 2.63 -30.99
N GLY A 327 -35.84 2.96 -31.98
CA GLY A 327 -37.09 3.70 -31.74
C GLY A 327 -36.93 5.08 -31.10
N GLY A 328 -35.85 5.82 -31.39
CA GLY A 328 -35.56 7.13 -30.77
C GLY A 328 -34.89 7.06 -29.39
N TRP A 329 -34.54 5.85 -28.94
CA TRP A 329 -33.84 5.62 -27.68
C TRP A 329 -32.43 5.08 -27.94
N LEU A 330 -31.44 5.65 -27.27
CA LEU A 330 -30.10 5.07 -27.21
C LEU A 330 -29.98 4.23 -25.94
N THR A 331 -29.65 2.96 -26.07
CA THR A 331 -29.46 2.06 -24.93
C THR A 331 -27.98 1.86 -24.65
N LEU A 332 -27.55 2.04 -23.40
CA LEU A 332 -26.20 1.72 -22.94
C LEU A 332 -26.25 0.56 -21.93
N SER A 333 -25.27 -0.34 -21.99
CA SER A 333 -25.11 -1.45 -21.05
C SER A 333 -23.97 -1.15 -20.08
N TYR A 334 -24.17 -1.47 -18.80
CA TYR A 334 -23.22 -1.16 -17.73
C TYR A 334 -22.59 -2.43 -17.17
N ASP A 335 -21.33 -2.35 -16.74
CA ASP A 335 -20.57 -3.48 -16.19
C ASP A 335 -21.19 -3.97 -14.87
N PRO A 336 -21.76 -5.18 -14.78
CA PRO A 336 -22.37 -5.69 -13.54
C PRO A 336 -21.44 -5.65 -12.32
N ASN A 337 -20.13 -5.68 -12.55
CA ASN A 337 -19.13 -5.76 -11.50
C ASN A 337 -18.70 -4.38 -10.94
N ARG A 338 -19.33 -3.30 -11.39
CA ARG A 338 -19.08 -1.95 -10.86
C ARG A 338 -20.32 -1.44 -10.14
N GLU A 339 -20.12 -0.83 -8.98
CA GLU A 339 -21.14 0.02 -8.39
C GLU A 339 -21.36 1.21 -9.32
N HIS A 340 -22.57 1.31 -9.88
CA HIS A 340 -22.95 2.42 -10.75
C HIS A 340 -23.91 3.33 -10.01
N GLU A 341 -23.59 4.61 -10.00
CA GLU A 341 -24.60 5.63 -9.72
C GLU A 341 -25.59 5.70 -10.88
N ALA A 342 -26.83 6.03 -10.56
CA ALA A 342 -27.82 6.25 -11.60
C ALA A 342 -27.38 7.48 -12.43
N PRO A 343 -27.44 7.43 -13.79
CA PRO A 343 -27.03 8.54 -14.66
C PRO A 343 -27.73 9.89 -14.36
N PRO A 344 -27.36 11.03 -14.93
CA PRO A 344 -28.16 12.25 -14.76
C PRO A 344 -29.56 12.11 -15.39
N PRO A 345 -30.63 12.75 -14.87
CA PRO A 345 -31.98 12.68 -15.46
C PRO A 345 -32.06 13.24 -16.89
N SER A 346 -31.28 14.27 -17.18
CA SER A 346 -31.08 14.87 -18.50
C SER A 346 -29.62 15.32 -18.61
N GLY A 347 -29.05 15.34 -19.81
CA GLY A 347 -27.64 15.68 -19.97
C GLY A 347 -27.09 15.42 -21.36
N LEU A 348 -25.81 15.08 -21.41
CA LEU A 348 -25.04 14.82 -22.63
C LEU A 348 -24.45 13.40 -22.57
N LEU A 349 -24.40 12.77 -23.74
CA LEU A 349 -23.67 11.53 -24.00
C LEU A 349 -22.45 11.87 -24.86
N CYS A 350 -21.28 11.44 -24.43
CA CYS A 350 -20.01 11.74 -25.10
C CYS A 350 -19.04 10.57 -24.98
N LEU A 351 -17.92 10.63 -25.69
CA LEU A 351 -16.86 9.64 -25.55
C LEU A 351 -16.27 9.69 -24.14
N SER A 352 -16.23 8.54 -23.44
CA SER A 352 -15.60 8.47 -22.13
C SER A 352 -14.08 8.43 -22.28
N ILE A 353 -13.44 9.58 -22.08
CA ILE A 353 -11.97 9.68 -21.99
C ILE A 353 -11.50 9.86 -20.54
N HIS A 354 -12.38 9.68 -19.55
CA HIS A 354 -12.04 9.90 -18.13
C HIS A 354 -10.86 9.04 -17.66
N GLY A 355 -10.80 7.78 -18.08
CA GLY A 355 -9.69 6.88 -17.76
C GLY A 355 -8.36 7.37 -18.33
N GLN A 356 -8.36 7.75 -19.62
CA GLN A 356 -7.21 8.33 -20.31
C GLN A 356 -6.78 9.66 -19.67
N ARG A 357 -7.73 10.52 -19.31
CA ARG A 357 -7.49 11.80 -18.60
C ARG A 357 -6.78 11.55 -17.28
N LYS A 358 -7.31 10.65 -16.44
CA LYS A 358 -6.69 10.32 -15.15
C LYS A 358 -5.30 9.71 -15.30
N ALA A 359 -5.09 8.88 -16.33
CA ALA A 359 -3.77 8.34 -16.64
C ALA A 359 -2.80 9.45 -17.08
N HIS A 360 -3.24 10.35 -17.96
CA HIS A 360 -2.48 11.50 -18.43
C HIS A 360 -2.11 12.46 -17.30
N GLU A 361 -3.07 12.84 -16.44
CA GLU A 361 -2.84 13.69 -15.26
C GLU A 361 -1.75 13.10 -14.35
N ARG A 362 -1.78 11.79 -14.08
CA ARG A 362 -0.77 11.11 -13.24
C ARG A 362 0.60 11.09 -13.92
N ARG A 363 0.66 10.79 -15.22
CA ARG A 363 1.89 10.80 -16.02
C ARG A 363 2.52 12.20 -16.02
N GLN A 364 1.72 13.24 -16.27
CA GLN A 364 2.19 14.64 -16.27
C GLN A 364 2.69 15.08 -14.89
N GLN A 365 1.97 14.75 -13.81
CA GLN A 365 2.42 15.06 -12.45
C GLN A 365 3.77 14.39 -12.14
N ALA A 366 3.96 13.13 -12.54
CA ALA A 366 5.23 12.43 -12.34
C ALA A 366 6.37 13.06 -13.15
N LEU A 367 6.15 13.33 -14.44
CA LEU A 367 7.11 14.00 -15.33
C LEU A 367 7.53 15.35 -14.76
N GLU A 368 6.57 16.18 -14.34
CA GLU A 368 6.87 17.53 -13.86
C GLU A 368 7.66 17.50 -12.54
N ARG A 369 7.33 16.56 -11.64
CA ARG A 369 8.10 16.37 -10.40
C ARG A 369 9.55 15.94 -10.68
N ILE A 370 9.77 15.07 -11.66
CA ILE A 370 11.13 14.64 -12.05
C ILE A 370 11.88 15.79 -12.75
N ARG A 371 11.22 16.49 -13.69
CA ARG A 371 11.78 17.61 -14.45
C ARG A 371 12.25 18.73 -13.53
N THR A 372 11.42 19.10 -12.55
CA THR A 372 11.73 20.15 -11.57
C THR A 372 12.57 19.67 -10.39
N SER A 373 12.90 18.36 -10.33
CA SER A 373 13.57 17.71 -9.20
C SER A 373 12.84 17.94 -7.86
N ALA A 374 11.51 18.01 -7.93
CA ALA A 374 10.59 18.09 -6.80
C ALA A 374 10.10 16.71 -6.33
N ASN A 375 10.51 15.63 -7.01
CA ASN A 375 10.33 14.27 -6.53
C ASN A 375 11.26 13.97 -5.34
N PRO A 376 10.95 12.98 -4.47
CA PRO A 376 11.72 12.70 -3.26
C PRO A 376 13.18 12.28 -3.48
N MET A 377 13.54 11.85 -4.70
CA MET A 377 14.91 11.50 -5.12
C MET A 377 15.40 12.46 -6.21
N PRO A 378 15.97 13.64 -5.86
CA PRO A 378 16.28 14.70 -6.82
C PRO A 378 17.28 14.29 -7.91
N GLN A 379 18.19 13.37 -7.60
CA GLN A 379 19.18 12.82 -8.52
C GLN A 379 18.60 11.94 -9.62
N LEU A 380 17.30 11.58 -9.55
CA LEU A 380 16.67 10.68 -10.50
C LEU A 380 16.78 11.19 -11.95
N ARG A 381 16.56 12.49 -12.20
CA ARG A 381 16.64 13.06 -13.56
C ARG A 381 18.03 12.89 -14.18
N LEU A 382 19.09 13.04 -13.40
CA LEU A 382 20.47 12.83 -13.85
C LEU A 382 20.74 11.37 -14.19
N LEU A 383 20.24 10.44 -13.37
CA LEU A 383 20.39 9.00 -13.62
C LEU A 383 19.65 8.55 -14.87
N LEU A 384 18.44 9.09 -15.13
CA LEU A 384 17.71 8.87 -16.38
C LEU A 384 18.51 9.31 -17.60
N GLU A 385 19.32 10.37 -17.44
CA GLU A 385 20.24 10.86 -18.45
C GLU A 385 21.65 10.24 -18.40
N GLY A 386 21.91 9.28 -17.51
CA GLY A 386 23.22 8.63 -17.39
C GLY A 386 24.34 9.56 -16.91
N GLN A 387 24.00 10.65 -16.23
CA GLN A 387 24.96 11.59 -15.67
C GLN A 387 25.43 11.16 -14.28
N PRO A 388 26.68 11.47 -13.89
CA PRO A 388 27.18 11.19 -12.55
C PRO A 388 26.39 11.95 -11.50
N VAL A 389 26.13 11.29 -10.38
CA VAL A 389 25.40 11.86 -9.23
C VAL A 389 26.29 11.91 -8.00
N PRO A 390 26.09 12.86 -7.07
CA PRO A 390 26.80 12.87 -5.81
C PRO A 390 26.57 11.55 -5.03
N THR A 391 27.64 10.86 -4.66
CA THR A 391 27.55 9.54 -4.00
C THR A 391 27.65 9.67 -2.48
N ARG A 392 26.74 9.01 -1.75
CA ARG A 392 26.82 8.89 -0.28
C ARG A 392 27.97 7.94 0.07
N THR A 393 29.10 8.47 0.54
CA THR A 393 30.32 7.70 0.80
C THR A 393 30.38 7.04 2.19
N ASP A 394 29.54 7.46 3.14
CA ASP A 394 29.71 7.11 4.57
C ASP A 394 28.60 6.21 5.17
N TRP A 395 27.87 5.43 4.36
CA TRP A 395 26.83 4.52 4.87
C TRP A 395 27.38 3.11 5.13
N ARG A 396 26.98 2.50 6.27
CA ARG A 396 27.28 1.10 6.58
C ARG A 396 26.31 0.19 5.82
N PRO A 397 26.79 -0.65 4.89
CA PRO A 397 25.92 -1.53 4.13
C PRO A 397 25.25 -2.56 5.05
N GLU A 398 24.01 -2.89 4.74
CA GLU A 398 23.24 -3.91 5.44
C GLU A 398 23.58 -5.29 4.88
N LYS A 399 23.65 -6.28 5.75
CA LYS A 399 23.91 -7.65 5.31
C LYS A 399 22.74 -8.17 4.46
N ALA A 400 23.00 -8.55 3.22
CA ALA A 400 21.97 -9.03 2.30
C ALA A 400 21.13 -10.20 2.84
N LEU A 401 21.75 -11.25 3.39
CA LEU A 401 21.03 -12.47 3.79
C LEU A 401 20.80 -12.57 5.30
N SER A 402 19.53 -12.53 5.71
CA SER A 402 19.05 -13.02 7.01
C SER A 402 18.42 -14.42 6.91
N ARG A 403 18.06 -15.00 8.07
CA ARG A 403 17.30 -16.26 8.13
C ARG A 403 15.96 -16.16 7.38
N ARG A 404 15.21 -15.06 7.53
CA ARG A 404 13.92 -14.88 6.86
C ARG A 404 14.07 -14.64 5.37
N ALA A 405 15.08 -13.87 4.96
CA ALA A 405 15.38 -13.63 3.55
C ALA A 405 15.81 -14.93 2.84
N ARG A 406 16.62 -15.79 3.49
CA ARG A 406 16.97 -17.12 2.94
C ARG A 406 15.75 -18.00 2.73
N ALA A 407 14.77 -17.94 3.63
CA ALA A 407 13.54 -18.72 3.52
C ALA A 407 12.62 -18.29 2.35
N ALA A 408 12.97 -17.24 1.59
CA ALA A 408 12.25 -16.87 0.37
C ALA A 408 12.74 -17.63 -0.88
N PHE A 409 13.88 -18.32 -0.78
CA PHE A 409 14.46 -19.10 -1.87
C PHE A 409 14.13 -20.58 -1.73
N HIS A 410 13.98 -21.27 -2.85
CA HIS A 410 13.81 -22.74 -2.87
C HIS A 410 15.19 -23.42 -2.78
N GLY A 411 15.78 -23.41 -1.59
CA GLY A 411 17.13 -23.89 -1.33
C GLY A 411 18.14 -22.75 -1.12
N GLU A 412 19.43 -23.04 -1.30
CA GLU A 412 20.48 -22.04 -1.10
C GLU A 412 20.53 -21.07 -2.29
N PRO A 413 20.42 -19.75 -2.07
CA PRO A 413 20.44 -18.77 -3.16
C PRO A 413 21.78 -18.75 -3.90
N THR A 414 21.72 -18.52 -5.21
CA THR A 414 22.92 -18.45 -6.07
C THR A 414 23.77 -17.22 -5.75
N LYS A 415 25.03 -17.21 -6.22
CA LYS A 415 25.93 -16.06 -6.06
C LYS A 415 25.32 -14.77 -6.64
N MET A 416 24.67 -14.86 -7.80
CA MET A 416 24.07 -13.69 -8.45
C MET A 416 22.75 -13.28 -7.78
N GLN A 417 21.94 -14.20 -7.27
CA GLN A 417 20.77 -13.86 -6.44
C GLN A 417 21.20 -13.15 -5.14
N LYS A 418 22.26 -13.61 -4.48
CA LYS A 418 22.85 -12.96 -3.30
C LYS A 418 23.34 -11.55 -3.61
N ARG A 419 24.05 -11.40 -4.73
CA ARG A 419 24.55 -10.09 -5.21
C ARG A 419 23.42 -9.15 -5.59
N ALA A 420 22.34 -9.67 -6.20
CA ALA A 420 21.18 -8.86 -6.54
C ALA A 420 20.44 -8.36 -5.29
N LEU A 421 20.29 -9.22 -4.29
CA LEU A 421 19.72 -8.84 -3.00
C LEU A 421 20.59 -7.79 -2.28
N ASP A 422 21.91 -7.96 -2.30
CA ASP A 422 22.87 -7.01 -1.73
C ASP A 422 22.78 -5.65 -2.43
N LEU A 423 22.83 -5.64 -3.76
CA LEU A 423 22.72 -4.44 -4.58
C LEU A 423 21.41 -3.69 -4.34
N ALA A 424 20.28 -4.39 -4.34
CA ALA A 424 18.97 -3.77 -4.17
C ALA A 424 18.73 -3.26 -2.74
N LEU A 425 19.30 -3.94 -1.73
CA LEU A 425 19.23 -3.48 -0.34
C LEU A 425 20.13 -2.25 -0.11
N ASN A 426 21.31 -2.27 -0.76
CA ASN A 426 22.42 -1.35 -0.53
C ASN A 426 22.63 -0.28 -1.60
N THR A 427 21.73 -0.14 -2.56
CA THR A 427 21.78 1.00 -3.49
C THR A 427 21.49 2.32 -2.76
N PRO A 428 22.22 3.41 -3.05
CA PRO A 428 21.90 4.74 -2.54
C PRO A 428 20.73 5.40 -3.29
N ASP A 429 20.35 4.87 -4.46
CA ASP A 429 19.34 5.44 -5.34
C ASP A 429 18.57 4.34 -6.10
N ILE A 430 19.09 3.87 -7.22
CA ILE A 430 18.43 2.92 -8.11
C ILE A 430 19.21 1.62 -8.21
N ALA A 431 18.52 0.50 -8.33
CA ALA A 431 19.10 -0.79 -8.65
C ALA A 431 18.29 -1.45 -9.78
N VAL A 432 19.00 -2.02 -10.75
CA VAL A 432 18.42 -2.71 -11.91
C VAL A 432 18.82 -4.17 -11.86
N ILE A 433 17.83 -5.05 -11.70
CA ILE A 433 17.98 -6.50 -11.70
C ILE A 433 17.44 -7.04 -13.01
N ILE A 434 18.36 -7.51 -13.86
CA ILE A 434 18.04 -8.23 -15.09
C ILE A 434 17.81 -9.69 -14.71
N GLY A 435 16.61 -10.19 -14.93
CA GLY A 435 16.25 -11.56 -14.59
C GLY A 435 15.70 -12.32 -15.80
N PRO A 436 16.56 -13.10 -16.48
CA PRO A 436 16.13 -14.03 -17.51
C PRO A 436 15.06 -15.03 -17.05
N PRO A 437 14.37 -15.73 -17.98
CA PRO A 437 13.36 -16.73 -17.66
C PRO A 437 13.84 -17.76 -16.64
N GLY A 438 13.04 -18.02 -15.61
CA GLY A 438 13.33 -19.06 -14.61
C GLY A 438 14.45 -18.75 -13.61
N THR A 439 15.01 -17.53 -13.58
CA THR A 439 16.14 -17.18 -12.69
C THR A 439 15.76 -16.84 -11.24
N GLY A 440 14.46 -16.82 -10.94
CA GLY A 440 13.96 -16.55 -9.59
C GLY A 440 13.83 -15.07 -9.24
N LYS A 441 13.55 -14.19 -10.21
CA LYS A 441 13.24 -12.75 -10.01
C LYS A 441 12.35 -12.49 -8.79
N THR A 442 11.20 -13.16 -8.75
CA THR A 442 10.22 -13.01 -7.67
C THR A 442 10.77 -13.50 -6.32
N GLN A 443 11.65 -14.51 -6.29
CA GLN A 443 12.30 -14.96 -5.04
C GLN A 443 13.24 -13.88 -4.50
N VAL A 444 13.97 -13.19 -5.37
CA VAL A 444 14.83 -12.05 -4.98
C VAL A 444 13.98 -10.89 -4.46
N ILE A 445 12.87 -10.56 -5.13
CA ILE A 445 11.92 -9.54 -4.68
C ILE A 445 11.35 -9.89 -3.29
N SER A 446 10.89 -11.12 -3.07
CA SER A 446 10.38 -11.58 -1.77
C SER A 446 11.46 -11.56 -0.69
N ALA A 447 12.70 -11.96 -1.01
CA ALA A 447 13.83 -11.90 -0.07
C ALA A 447 14.17 -10.46 0.32
N LEU A 448 14.17 -9.54 -0.65
CA LEU A 448 14.41 -8.12 -0.45
C LEU A 448 13.39 -7.50 0.51
N GLN A 449 12.11 -7.77 0.31
CA GLN A 449 11.05 -7.23 1.18
C GLN A 449 11.17 -7.72 2.62
N ARG A 450 11.38 -9.03 2.81
CA ARG A 450 11.63 -9.61 4.13
C ARG A 450 12.85 -8.97 4.78
N ARG A 451 13.88 -8.65 3.99
CA ARG A 451 15.07 -7.99 4.50
C ARG A 451 14.84 -6.53 4.87
N LEU A 452 14.16 -5.79 4.01
CA LEU A 452 13.83 -4.40 4.22
C LEU A 452 13.01 -4.23 5.49
N ALA A 453 11.99 -5.06 5.69
CA ALA A 453 11.20 -5.10 6.90
C ALA A 453 12.04 -5.28 8.18
N GLU A 454 13.12 -6.08 8.13
CA GLU A 454 14.03 -6.28 9.27
C GLU A 454 14.99 -5.10 9.51
N VAL A 455 15.29 -4.31 8.47
CA VAL A 455 16.22 -3.17 8.53
C VAL A 455 15.53 -1.89 8.99
N TYR A 456 14.21 -1.78 8.83
CA TYR A 456 13.48 -0.58 9.26
C TYR A 456 13.53 -0.41 10.79
N PRO A 457 13.97 0.76 11.32
CA PRO A 457 14.37 0.89 12.73
C PRO A 457 13.23 0.92 13.76
N ASP A 458 12.00 1.30 13.38
CA ASP A 458 10.88 1.52 14.30
C ASP A 458 9.64 0.70 13.91
N PRO A 459 9.28 -0.34 14.68
CA PRO A 459 8.03 -1.11 14.54
C PRO A 459 6.74 -0.28 14.45
N ARG A 460 6.73 0.95 14.98
CA ARG A 460 5.55 1.82 15.03
C ARG A 460 5.38 2.71 13.80
N SER A 461 6.39 2.82 12.91
CA SER A 461 6.32 3.60 11.66
C SER A 461 6.50 2.74 10.39
N ILE A 462 6.36 1.41 10.51
CA ILE A 462 6.57 0.47 9.40
C ILE A 462 5.43 0.52 8.37
N GLN A 463 4.29 1.11 8.73
CA GLN A 463 3.10 1.12 7.88
C GLN A 463 3.42 1.74 6.52
N TYR A 464 3.13 0.98 5.46
CA TYR A 464 3.21 1.40 4.06
C TYR A 464 4.56 1.98 3.59
N GLN A 465 5.68 1.47 4.10
CA GLN A 465 7.02 1.94 3.70
C GLN A 465 7.47 1.42 2.32
N LEU A 466 6.86 0.32 1.84
CA LEU A 466 7.25 -0.35 0.61
C LEU A 466 6.10 -0.37 -0.39
N LEU A 467 6.35 0.13 -1.60
CA LEU A 467 5.47 -0.05 -2.75
C LEU A 467 6.03 -1.13 -3.68
N ILE A 468 5.18 -2.05 -4.09
CA ILE A 468 5.43 -3.00 -5.16
C ILE A 468 4.51 -2.67 -6.31
N THR A 469 5.06 -2.55 -7.49
CA THR A 469 4.28 -2.18 -8.64
C THR A 469 4.74 -2.89 -9.88
N SER A 470 3.84 -2.95 -10.85
CA SER A 470 4.08 -3.52 -12.16
C SER A 470 3.09 -2.93 -13.14
N PHE A 471 3.37 -3.05 -14.43
CA PHE A 471 2.46 -2.62 -15.49
C PHE A 471 1.16 -3.43 -15.48
N GLN A 472 1.24 -4.75 -15.24
CA GLN A 472 0.09 -5.65 -15.30
C GLN A 472 -0.48 -5.96 -13.91
N HIS A 473 -1.79 -6.23 -13.85
CA HIS A 473 -2.43 -6.65 -12.60
C HIS A 473 -1.88 -7.97 -12.08
N ASP A 474 -1.87 -9.00 -12.92
CA ASP A 474 -1.41 -10.35 -12.56
C ASP A 474 0.03 -10.38 -12.05
N ALA A 475 0.91 -9.53 -12.59
CA ALA A 475 2.31 -9.43 -12.14
C ALA A 475 2.41 -8.86 -10.72
N VAL A 476 1.64 -7.81 -10.39
CA VAL A 476 1.55 -7.31 -9.01
C VAL A 476 0.98 -8.39 -8.10
N ASP A 477 -0.02 -9.12 -8.58
CA ASP A 477 -0.68 -10.12 -7.78
C ASP A 477 0.22 -11.35 -7.49
N ASN A 478 1.02 -11.76 -8.47
CA ASN A 478 2.07 -12.77 -8.30
C ASN A 478 3.19 -12.30 -7.36
N ALA A 479 3.60 -11.04 -7.46
CA ALA A 479 4.62 -10.47 -6.59
C ALA A 479 4.11 -10.38 -5.14
N LEU A 480 2.84 -9.97 -4.93
CA LEU A 480 2.18 -9.87 -3.63
C LEU A 480 1.81 -11.23 -3.01
N GLY A 481 1.44 -12.22 -3.81
CA GLY A 481 1.00 -13.53 -3.33
C GLY A 481 2.07 -14.33 -2.57
N ARG A 482 3.35 -13.97 -2.74
CA ARG A 482 4.48 -14.60 -2.04
C ARG A 482 4.96 -13.79 -0.83
N ILE A 483 4.25 -12.71 -0.50
CA ILE A 483 4.66 -11.77 0.53
C ILE A 483 4.03 -12.14 1.86
N GLU A 484 4.91 -12.46 2.78
CA GLU A 484 4.58 -12.59 4.18
C GLU A 484 5.68 -11.87 4.96
N VAL A 485 5.35 -10.66 5.42
CA VAL A 485 6.23 -9.82 6.22
C VAL A 485 5.69 -9.81 7.64
N PHE A 486 6.50 -10.25 8.61
CA PHE A 486 6.07 -10.47 9.99
C PHE A 486 4.83 -11.37 10.17
N GLY A 487 4.54 -12.23 9.19
CA GLY A 487 3.35 -13.08 9.22
C GLY A 487 2.11 -12.47 8.58
N LEU A 488 2.19 -11.22 8.10
CA LEU A 488 1.10 -10.46 7.48
C LEU A 488 1.22 -10.43 5.95
N PRO A 489 0.09 -10.45 5.22
CA PRO A 489 0.07 -10.39 3.76
C PRO A 489 0.33 -8.96 3.28
N GLY A 490 0.81 -8.82 2.04
CA GLY A 490 0.83 -7.52 1.35
C GLY A 490 -0.57 -7.09 0.91
N LEU A 491 -0.85 -5.78 0.92
CA LEU A 491 -2.16 -5.24 0.57
C LEU A 491 -2.22 -4.76 -0.88
N ARG A 492 -3.30 -5.11 -1.58
CA ARG A 492 -3.57 -4.66 -2.94
C ARG A 492 -4.34 -3.34 -2.90
N VAL A 493 -3.83 -2.32 -3.59
CA VAL A 493 -4.49 -1.04 -3.78
C VAL A 493 -4.88 -0.89 -5.25
N GLY A 494 -6.18 -0.70 -5.48
CA GLY A 494 -6.75 -0.62 -6.82
C GLY A 494 -6.89 -2.02 -7.45
N GLY A 495 -8.13 -2.48 -7.61
CA GLY A 495 -8.48 -3.72 -8.29
C GLY A 495 -9.95 -3.67 -8.70
N ARG A 496 -10.30 -4.31 -9.82
CA ARG A 496 -11.72 -4.57 -10.12
C ARG A 496 -12.19 -5.57 -9.06
N ARG A 497 -13.32 -5.32 -8.38
CA ARG A 497 -14.08 -6.39 -7.71
C ARG A 497 -14.56 -7.33 -8.82
N ARG A 498 -13.69 -8.22 -9.33
CA ARG A 498 -14.10 -9.30 -10.21
C ARG A 498 -14.49 -10.48 -9.32
N ASP A 499 -15.72 -10.90 -9.55
CA ASP A 499 -16.34 -12.18 -9.23
C ASP A 499 -16.33 -12.57 -7.74
N ALA A 500 -17.53 -12.49 -7.15
CA ALA A 500 -17.90 -13.24 -5.95
C ALA A 500 -17.88 -14.77 -6.15
N GLU A 501 -17.46 -15.26 -7.33
CA GLU A 501 -17.32 -16.69 -7.67
C GLU A 501 -15.87 -17.20 -7.69
N SER A 502 -14.86 -16.33 -7.49
CA SER A 502 -13.47 -16.78 -7.31
C SER A 502 -13.03 -16.53 -5.85
N PRO A 503 -12.70 -17.56 -5.06
CA PRO A 503 -12.25 -17.42 -3.66
C PRO A 503 -10.98 -16.56 -3.48
N ASP A 504 -10.27 -16.24 -4.58
CA ASP A 504 -8.92 -15.70 -4.58
C ASP A 504 -8.81 -14.16 -4.56
N THR A 505 -9.91 -13.39 -4.67
CA THR A 505 -9.81 -11.94 -4.93
C THR A 505 -9.66 -11.06 -3.69
N ASP A 506 -9.99 -11.56 -2.50
CA ASP A 506 -9.67 -10.89 -1.23
C ASP A 506 -8.54 -11.61 -0.49
N ARG A 507 -7.30 -11.14 -0.71
CA ARG A 507 -6.09 -11.67 -0.06
C ARG A 507 -6.18 -11.70 1.45
N LEU A 508 -6.90 -10.75 2.06
CA LEU A 508 -7.07 -10.72 3.50
C LEU A 508 -7.93 -11.90 3.96
N SER A 509 -9.03 -12.15 3.26
CA SER A 509 -9.87 -13.32 3.49
C SER A 509 -9.10 -14.63 3.26
N GLY A 510 -8.38 -14.78 2.14
CA GLY A 510 -7.57 -15.97 1.87
C GLY A 510 -6.45 -16.19 2.90
N TRP A 511 -5.76 -15.12 3.33
CA TRP A 511 -4.78 -15.21 4.41
C TRP A 511 -5.44 -15.61 5.74
N ARG A 512 -6.61 -15.05 6.05
CA ARG A 512 -7.38 -15.37 7.26
C ARG A 512 -7.76 -16.84 7.29
N GLU A 513 -8.31 -17.36 6.19
CA GLU A 513 -8.69 -18.77 6.04
C GLU A 513 -7.49 -19.71 6.18
N MET A 514 -6.38 -19.39 5.49
CA MET A 514 -5.13 -20.14 5.62
C MET A 514 -4.61 -20.16 7.06
N ARG A 515 -4.62 -19.00 7.75
CA ARG A 515 -4.21 -18.90 9.16
C ARG A 515 -5.12 -19.67 10.08
N LEU A 516 -6.42 -19.64 9.86
CA LEU A 516 -7.36 -20.47 10.60
C LEU A 516 -7.07 -21.95 10.36
N ALA A 517 -6.90 -22.38 9.11
CA ALA A 517 -6.58 -23.77 8.79
C ALA A 517 -5.26 -24.26 9.44
N GLU A 518 -4.26 -23.39 9.57
CA GLU A 518 -2.99 -23.70 10.25
C GLU A 518 -3.14 -23.75 11.78
N LEU A 519 -3.81 -22.76 12.36
CA LEU A 519 -3.83 -22.52 13.81
C LEU A 519 -4.89 -23.36 14.52
N VAL A 520 -6.09 -23.50 13.92
CA VAL A 520 -7.24 -24.18 14.52
C VAL A 520 -6.91 -25.61 14.97
N PRO A 521 -6.36 -26.51 14.14
CA PRO A 521 -6.12 -27.89 14.56
C PRO A 521 -5.10 -28.00 15.70
N ARG A 522 -4.10 -27.11 15.72
CA ARG A 522 -3.02 -27.12 16.70
C ARG A 522 -3.46 -26.52 18.04
N LEU A 523 -4.22 -25.44 17.99
CA LEU A 523 -4.66 -24.70 19.17
C LEU A 523 -5.87 -25.34 19.82
N ASP A 524 -6.87 -25.78 19.05
CA ASP A 524 -8.02 -26.49 19.62
C ASP A 524 -7.57 -27.78 20.30
N ALA A 525 -6.59 -28.50 19.73
CA ALA A 525 -6.01 -29.68 20.39
C ALA A 525 -5.26 -29.31 21.69
N ALA A 526 -4.52 -28.20 21.71
CA ALA A 526 -3.80 -27.75 22.90
C ALA A 526 -4.74 -27.24 24.01
N ILE A 527 -5.84 -26.57 23.64
CA ILE A 527 -6.89 -26.13 24.55
C ILE A 527 -7.68 -27.34 25.09
N ALA A 528 -8.03 -28.29 24.22
CA ALA A 528 -8.76 -29.50 24.61
C ALA A 528 -7.93 -30.44 25.50
N ALA A 529 -6.59 -30.39 25.41
CA ALA A 529 -5.70 -31.15 26.29
C ALA A 529 -5.76 -30.69 27.76
N GLU A 530 -6.24 -29.46 28.01
CA GLU A 530 -6.32 -28.83 29.32
C GLU A 530 -7.80 -28.82 29.79
N PRO A 531 -8.22 -29.72 30.70
CA PRO A 531 -9.63 -29.92 31.06
C PRO A 531 -10.32 -28.65 31.59
N VAL A 532 -9.54 -27.76 32.21
CA VAL A 532 -10.00 -26.48 32.76
C VAL A 532 -10.75 -25.62 31.73
N PHE A 533 -10.35 -25.66 30.45
CA PHE A 533 -11.01 -24.88 29.40
C PHE A 533 -12.35 -25.48 29.00
N ALA A 534 -12.52 -26.81 29.04
CA ALA A 534 -13.81 -27.44 28.79
C ALA A 534 -14.82 -27.10 29.90
N ASP A 535 -14.37 -27.11 31.16
CA ASP A 535 -15.20 -26.75 32.31
C ASP A 535 -15.59 -25.27 32.30
N LEU A 536 -14.66 -24.38 31.97
CA LEU A 536 -14.93 -22.94 31.78
C LEU A 536 -15.84 -22.67 30.59
N GLN A 537 -15.68 -23.37 29.48
CA GLN A 537 -16.58 -23.23 28.33
C GLN A 537 -18.00 -23.67 28.68
N GLY A 538 -18.15 -24.79 29.40
CA GLY A 538 -19.45 -25.22 29.90
C GLY A 538 -20.12 -24.19 30.84
N LEU A 539 -19.32 -23.50 31.67
CA LEU A 539 -19.81 -22.39 32.49
C LEU A 539 -20.23 -21.18 31.63
N ARG A 540 -19.44 -20.80 30.61
CA ARG A 540 -19.76 -19.72 29.66
C ARG A 540 -21.05 -20.03 28.86
N ASP A 541 -21.24 -21.28 28.46
CA ASP A 541 -22.44 -21.71 27.74
C ASP A 541 -23.69 -21.66 28.66
N ALA A 542 -23.58 -22.13 29.90
CA ALA A 542 -24.66 -22.08 30.88
C ALA A 542 -25.06 -20.63 31.22
N THR A 543 -24.08 -19.75 31.42
CA THR A 543 -24.32 -18.32 31.67
C THR A 543 -24.92 -17.61 30.46
N THR A 544 -24.48 -17.94 29.24
CA THR A 544 -25.05 -17.40 27.99
C THR A 544 -26.50 -17.83 27.78
N ARG A 545 -26.81 -19.12 28.02
CA ARG A 545 -28.19 -19.63 28.01
C ARG A 545 -29.07 -18.90 29.01
N LEU A 546 -28.55 -18.61 30.20
CA LEU A 546 -29.28 -17.86 31.23
C LEU A 546 -29.58 -16.41 30.82
N ARG A 547 -28.72 -15.80 29.99
CA ARG A 547 -28.88 -14.42 29.49
C ARG A 547 -29.87 -14.32 28.33
N ILE A 548 -29.83 -15.27 27.40
CA ILE A 548 -30.47 -15.13 26.08
C ILE A 548 -31.75 -15.97 25.96
N GLN A 549 -31.83 -17.13 26.62
CA GLN A 549 -32.94 -18.06 26.44
C GLN A 549 -34.18 -17.62 27.25
N PRO A 550 -35.40 -17.65 26.68
CA PRO A 550 -36.62 -17.41 27.43
C PRO A 550 -36.97 -18.63 28.28
N LEU A 551 -36.46 -18.66 29.51
CA LEU A 551 -36.59 -19.79 30.44
C LEU A 551 -37.84 -19.66 31.32
N THR A 552 -38.54 -20.75 31.59
CA THR A 552 -39.53 -20.79 32.67
C THR A 552 -38.85 -20.64 34.04
N PRO A 553 -39.59 -20.25 35.11
CA PRO A 553 -38.99 -20.14 36.44
C PRO A 553 -38.30 -21.43 36.94
N GLY A 554 -38.84 -22.59 36.58
CA GLY A 554 -38.23 -23.89 36.91
C GLY A 554 -36.94 -24.15 36.13
N GLU A 555 -36.94 -23.93 34.81
CA GLU A 555 -35.74 -24.10 33.96
C GLU A 555 -34.63 -23.11 34.35
N ARG A 556 -35.00 -21.89 34.76
CA ARG A 556 -34.04 -20.89 35.27
C ARG A 556 -33.39 -21.36 36.57
N ALA A 557 -34.16 -21.92 37.50
CA ALA A 557 -33.65 -22.43 38.75
C ALA A 557 -32.74 -23.66 38.54
N GLU A 558 -33.04 -24.50 37.56
CA GLU A 558 -32.18 -25.61 37.13
C GLU A 558 -30.84 -25.09 36.56
N LEU A 559 -30.90 -24.14 35.63
CA LEU A 559 -29.71 -23.59 34.99
C LEU A 559 -28.82 -22.82 35.99
N ALA A 560 -29.43 -22.14 36.97
CA ALA A 560 -28.70 -21.52 38.07
C ALA A 560 -27.96 -22.54 38.94
N ARG A 561 -28.60 -23.68 39.25
CA ARG A 561 -27.95 -24.80 39.95
C ARG A 561 -26.83 -25.43 39.12
N GLU A 562 -27.02 -25.53 37.81
CA GLU A 562 -25.96 -25.99 36.89
C GLU A 562 -24.73 -25.07 36.97
N ILE A 563 -24.93 -23.74 36.93
CA ILE A 563 -23.86 -22.74 37.08
C ILE A 563 -23.15 -22.90 38.42
N ASP A 564 -23.88 -23.00 39.53
CA ASP A 564 -23.29 -23.18 40.86
C ASP A 564 -22.49 -24.49 40.98
N THR A 565 -22.99 -25.58 40.38
CA THR A 565 -22.28 -26.87 40.36
C THR A 565 -20.97 -26.76 39.59
N ARG A 566 -20.99 -26.15 38.39
CA ARG A 566 -19.78 -25.93 37.58
C ARG A 566 -18.75 -25.03 38.28
N LEU A 567 -19.21 -24.04 39.05
CA LEU A 567 -18.33 -23.19 39.85
C LEU A 567 -17.65 -23.98 40.97
N GLN A 568 -18.36 -24.92 41.61
CA GLN A 568 -17.78 -25.82 42.61
C GLN A 568 -16.78 -26.77 41.97
N ASP A 569 -17.12 -27.37 40.83
CA ASP A 569 -16.23 -28.28 40.09
C ASP A 569 -14.92 -27.58 39.68
N LEU A 570 -14.98 -26.33 39.20
CA LEU A 570 -13.81 -25.50 38.88
C LEU A 570 -12.96 -25.17 40.11
N ALA A 571 -13.60 -24.93 41.26
CA ALA A 571 -12.92 -24.64 42.52
C ALA A 571 -12.21 -25.87 43.09
N GLU A 572 -12.84 -27.05 43.02
CA GLU A 572 -12.30 -28.30 43.56
C GLU A 572 -11.25 -28.93 42.64
N THR A 573 -11.53 -29.01 41.34
CA THR A 573 -10.69 -29.70 40.37
C THR A 573 -9.48 -28.85 39.95
N HIS A 574 -9.71 -27.55 39.70
CA HIS A 574 -8.70 -26.67 39.08
C HIS A 574 -8.17 -25.59 40.02
N ARG A 575 -8.76 -25.47 41.22
CA ARG A 575 -8.51 -24.37 42.18
C ARG A 575 -8.78 -22.99 41.57
N LEU A 576 -9.77 -22.91 40.68
CA LEU A 576 -10.26 -21.66 40.09
C LEU A 576 -11.57 -21.29 40.76
N ARG A 577 -11.54 -20.23 41.57
CA ARG A 577 -12.70 -19.77 42.35
C ARG A 577 -12.86 -18.26 42.24
N PRO A 578 -14.09 -17.72 42.07
CA PRO A 578 -14.35 -16.30 42.25
C PRO A 578 -14.09 -15.86 43.71
N THR A 579 -14.13 -14.57 43.98
CA THR A 579 -14.04 -14.08 45.35
C THR A 579 -15.26 -14.51 46.17
N ALA A 580 -15.05 -14.78 47.47
CA ALA A 580 -16.13 -15.20 48.36
C ALA A 580 -17.29 -14.18 48.40
N VAL A 581 -16.98 -12.90 48.21
CA VAL A 581 -17.97 -11.81 48.12
C VAL A 581 -18.82 -11.95 46.86
N THR A 582 -18.20 -12.16 45.71
CA THR A 582 -18.90 -12.30 44.42
C THR A 582 -19.78 -13.55 44.41
N GLU A 583 -19.29 -14.69 44.91
CA GLU A 583 -20.11 -15.90 45.05
C GLU A 583 -21.31 -15.72 45.98
N GLN A 584 -21.10 -15.05 47.12
CA GLN A 584 -22.18 -14.81 48.07
C GLN A 584 -23.25 -13.91 47.45
N ARG A 585 -22.85 -12.83 46.78
CA ARG A 585 -23.78 -11.93 46.08
C ARG A 585 -24.56 -12.64 44.98
N TRP A 586 -23.91 -13.54 44.23
CA TRP A 586 -24.58 -14.37 43.22
C TRP A 586 -25.65 -15.28 43.85
N ARG A 587 -25.30 -15.99 44.93
CA ARG A 587 -26.23 -16.87 45.66
C ARG A 587 -27.39 -16.09 46.28
N ASP A 588 -27.12 -14.93 46.87
CA ASP A 588 -28.15 -14.05 47.45
C ASP A 588 -29.10 -13.51 46.37
N TRP A 589 -28.55 -13.12 45.21
CA TRP A 589 -29.35 -12.63 44.06
C TRP A 589 -30.28 -13.73 43.51
N LEU A 590 -29.80 -14.98 43.45
CA LEU A 590 -30.61 -16.14 43.07
C LEU A 590 -31.72 -16.45 44.07
N ALA A 591 -31.39 -16.43 45.37
CA ALA A 591 -32.35 -16.72 46.45
C ALA A 591 -33.51 -15.72 46.48
N ALA A 592 -33.23 -14.43 46.26
CA ALA A 592 -34.23 -13.36 46.26
C ALA A 592 -35.27 -13.43 45.12
N ARG A 593 -35.07 -14.30 44.11
CA ARG A 593 -35.90 -14.37 42.90
C ARG A 593 -36.50 -15.76 42.63
N GLN A 594 -36.38 -16.70 43.57
CA GLN A 594 -37.15 -17.95 43.50
C GLN A 594 -38.65 -17.66 43.71
N PRO A 595 -39.57 -18.25 42.92
CA PRO A 595 -40.99 -18.07 43.14
C PRO A 595 -41.39 -18.69 44.50
N GLU A 596 -42.07 -17.92 45.36
CA GLU A 596 -42.78 -18.49 46.51
C GLU A 596 -43.73 -19.60 46.03
N PRO A 597 -43.89 -20.70 46.81
CA PRO A 597 -44.78 -21.79 46.44
C PRO A 597 -46.19 -21.26 46.20
N ALA A 598 -46.77 -21.65 45.07
CA ALA A 598 -48.02 -21.16 44.54
C ALA A 598 -49.16 -21.17 45.59
N ILE A 599 -49.46 -20.01 46.19
CA ILE A 599 -50.78 -19.78 46.77
C ILE A 599 -51.75 -19.62 45.61
N ALA A 600 -52.64 -20.59 45.53
CA ALA A 600 -53.69 -20.80 44.55
C ALA A 600 -54.15 -19.54 43.79
N SER A 601 -54.03 -19.65 42.47
CA SER A 601 -54.70 -18.81 41.49
C SER A 601 -56.20 -18.62 41.81
N THR A 602 -56.58 -17.47 42.33
CA THR A 602 -57.94 -16.93 42.20
C THR A 602 -57.95 -15.88 41.08
N ARG A 603 -57.83 -16.35 39.84
CA ARG A 603 -58.29 -15.59 38.66
C ARG A 603 -59.81 -15.54 38.72
N GLY A 604 -60.39 -14.50 39.31
CA GLY A 604 -61.85 -14.37 39.48
C GLY A 604 -62.41 -12.93 39.36
N PRO A 605 -63.76 -12.79 39.30
CA PRO A 605 -64.50 -11.52 39.18
C PRO A 605 -64.15 -10.49 40.27
N THR A 606 -63.58 -10.93 41.39
CA THR A 606 -63.21 -10.13 42.56
C THR A 606 -62.04 -9.16 42.33
N ARG A 607 -61.05 -9.48 41.46
CA ARG A 607 -59.95 -8.53 41.12
C ARG A 607 -60.44 -7.35 40.29
N ARG A 608 -61.46 -7.57 39.45
CA ARG A 608 -62.13 -6.51 38.68
C ARG A 608 -62.90 -5.60 39.61
N LEU A 609 -63.61 -6.15 40.60
CA LEU A 609 -64.34 -5.40 41.62
C LEU A 609 -63.40 -4.53 42.47
N TRP A 610 -62.23 -5.05 42.88
CA TRP A 610 -61.21 -4.27 43.61
C TRP A 610 -60.71 -3.06 42.81
N ARG A 611 -60.30 -3.27 41.55
CA ARG A 611 -59.85 -2.16 40.69
C ARG A 611 -60.98 -1.15 40.42
N GLN A 612 -62.21 -1.64 40.25
CA GLN A 612 -63.37 -0.77 40.06
C GLN A 612 -63.65 0.09 41.29
N ALA A 613 -63.50 -0.46 42.50
CA ALA A 613 -63.66 0.26 43.76
C ALA A 613 -62.60 1.36 43.95
N ILE A 614 -61.34 1.09 43.58
CA ILE A 614 -60.28 2.10 43.62
C ILE A 614 -60.59 3.21 42.59
N TRP A 615 -60.95 2.86 41.36
CA TRP A 615 -61.32 3.84 40.33
C TRP A 615 -62.52 4.71 40.71
N SER A 616 -63.44 4.20 41.53
CA SER A 616 -64.62 4.94 41.96
C SER A 616 -64.36 5.98 43.06
N LEU A 617 -63.16 6.03 43.66
CA LEU A 617 -62.82 7.09 44.62
C LEU A 617 -62.90 8.48 43.96
N ARG A 618 -63.68 9.37 44.58
CA ARG A 618 -63.88 10.76 44.13
C ARG A 618 -62.78 11.64 44.71
N THR A 619 -62.15 12.44 43.87
CA THR A 619 -60.94 13.21 44.25
C THR A 619 -61.10 14.70 43.98
N SER A 620 -62.31 15.16 43.66
CA SER A 620 -62.65 16.58 43.48
C SER A 620 -63.83 16.93 44.37
N THR A 621 -63.91 18.19 44.78
CA THR A 621 -64.90 18.66 45.77
C THR A 621 -66.34 18.45 45.30
N SER A 622 -66.63 18.75 44.03
CA SER A 622 -67.97 18.57 43.45
C SER A 622 -68.38 17.09 43.36
N ALA A 623 -67.49 16.23 42.86
CA ALA A 623 -67.81 14.81 42.69
C ALA A 623 -67.82 14.05 44.02
N PHE A 624 -67.04 14.50 45.01
CA PHE A 624 -67.05 13.90 46.35
C PHE A 624 -68.36 14.19 47.08
N ALA A 625 -68.94 15.38 46.90
CA ALA A 625 -70.23 15.76 47.49
C ALA A 625 -71.39 14.86 47.01
N ASP A 626 -71.29 14.28 45.81
CA ASP A 626 -72.33 13.39 45.26
C ASP A 626 -72.33 12.01 45.94
N ASP A 627 -71.20 11.29 45.91
CA ASP A 627 -71.11 9.92 46.44
C ASP A 627 -69.74 9.53 47.04
N GLY A 628 -68.85 10.50 47.29
CA GLY A 628 -67.45 10.27 47.68
C GLY A 628 -67.27 9.46 48.97
N ALA A 629 -68.05 9.78 50.01
CA ALA A 629 -68.03 9.07 51.29
C ALA A 629 -68.42 7.58 51.14
N ALA A 630 -69.44 7.29 50.32
CA ALA A 630 -69.90 5.93 50.06
C ALA A 630 -68.85 5.11 49.28
N GLN A 631 -68.11 5.74 48.36
CA GLN A 631 -67.04 5.05 47.62
C GLN A 631 -65.82 4.72 48.51
N CYS A 632 -65.52 5.56 49.51
CA CYS A 632 -64.47 5.26 50.50
C CYS A 632 -64.83 4.05 51.37
N LEU A 633 -66.07 4.01 51.89
CA LEU A 633 -66.62 2.86 52.62
C LEU A 633 -66.61 1.57 51.80
N ARG A 634 -66.98 1.65 50.52
CA ARG A 634 -66.99 0.50 49.62
C ARG A 634 -65.59 -0.09 49.41
N LEU A 635 -64.55 0.75 49.38
CA LEU A 635 -63.18 0.27 49.26
C LEU A 635 -62.69 -0.40 50.55
N LEU A 636 -63.05 0.13 51.72
CA LEU A 636 -62.75 -0.46 53.03
C LEU A 636 -63.40 -1.85 53.19
N ASP A 637 -64.69 -2.00 52.90
CA ASP A 637 -65.39 -3.29 52.98
C ASP A 637 -64.77 -4.35 52.04
N LEU A 638 -64.31 -3.93 50.86
CA LEU A 638 -63.61 -4.84 49.95
C LEU A 638 -62.19 -5.20 50.42
N ALA A 639 -61.53 -4.33 51.19
CA ALA A 639 -60.19 -4.57 51.72
C ALA A 639 -60.24 -5.63 52.82
N ASP A 640 -61.18 -5.47 53.76
CA ASP A 640 -61.42 -6.39 54.87
C ASP A 640 -61.82 -7.79 54.38
N ARG A 641 -62.61 -7.89 53.30
CA ARG A 641 -63.01 -9.18 52.71
C ARG A 641 -61.89 -9.92 51.96
N ARG A 642 -60.82 -9.22 51.55
CA ARG A 642 -59.76 -9.79 50.70
C ARG A 642 -58.47 -10.09 51.49
N ASP A 643 -58.45 -9.81 52.80
CA ASP A 643 -57.23 -9.87 53.61
C ASP A 643 -56.09 -9.06 52.94
N GLN A 644 -56.46 -7.90 52.37
CA GLN A 644 -55.51 -6.97 51.76
C GLN A 644 -55.14 -5.93 52.83
N ASP A 645 -53.92 -6.05 53.35
CA ASP A 645 -53.36 -5.04 54.25
C ASP A 645 -53.24 -3.69 53.54
N LEU A 646 -54.15 -2.78 53.89
CA LEU A 646 -53.96 -1.35 53.66
C LEU A 646 -53.07 -0.82 54.79
N PRO A 647 -52.02 -0.03 54.49
CA PRO A 647 -51.26 0.67 55.53
C PRO A 647 -52.20 1.43 56.47
N ASP A 648 -51.90 1.44 57.77
CA ASP A 648 -52.77 2.03 58.80
C ASP A 648 -53.17 3.48 58.47
N GLY A 649 -52.24 4.26 57.91
CA GLY A 649 -52.48 5.64 57.46
C GLY A 649 -53.48 5.75 56.31
N ASP A 650 -53.49 4.81 55.38
CA ASP A 650 -54.41 4.79 54.23
C ASP A 650 -55.80 4.37 54.66
N ARG A 651 -55.87 3.38 55.55
CA ARG A 651 -57.12 2.92 56.15
C ARG A 651 -57.77 4.05 56.93
N THR A 652 -56.99 4.74 57.78
CA THR A 652 -57.44 5.89 58.56
C THR A 652 -57.95 7.02 57.66
N LEU A 653 -57.24 7.31 56.56
CA LEU A 653 -57.67 8.33 55.59
C LEU A 653 -59.04 7.99 54.97
N LEU A 654 -59.26 6.75 54.54
CA LEU A 654 -60.52 6.30 53.96
C LEU A 654 -61.66 6.31 54.99
N GLU A 655 -61.39 5.92 56.25
CA GLU A 655 -62.37 5.93 57.34
C GLU A 655 -62.79 7.36 57.71
N VAL A 656 -61.84 8.29 57.77
CA VAL A 656 -62.11 9.72 58.01
C VAL A 656 -62.95 10.32 56.88
N LEU A 657 -62.58 10.04 55.63
CA LEU A 657 -63.28 10.58 54.46
C LEU A 657 -64.68 9.97 54.27
N ALA A 658 -64.89 8.73 54.70
CA ALA A 658 -66.21 8.09 54.73
C ALA A 658 -67.22 8.80 55.65
N MET A 659 -66.73 9.54 56.66
CA MET A 659 -67.57 10.25 57.64
C MET A 659 -67.59 11.78 57.43
N THR A 660 -66.89 12.28 56.41
CA THR A 660 -66.73 13.72 56.18
C THR A 660 -67.57 14.17 54.98
N PRO A 661 -68.63 14.97 55.16
CA PRO A 661 -69.51 15.38 54.05
C PRO A 661 -68.88 16.42 53.11
N SER A 662 -67.92 17.22 53.60
CA SER A 662 -67.21 18.22 52.79
C SER A 662 -65.72 18.21 53.15
N PRO A 663 -64.92 17.35 52.48
CA PRO A 663 -63.49 17.23 52.76
C PRO A 663 -62.71 18.45 52.26
N SER A 664 -61.60 18.76 52.94
CA SER A 664 -60.65 19.78 52.49
C SER A 664 -59.94 19.38 51.20
N ASP A 665 -59.47 20.36 50.44
CA ASP A 665 -58.69 20.13 49.22
C ASP A 665 -57.45 19.27 49.47
N ARG A 666 -56.85 19.38 50.66
CA ARG A 666 -55.72 18.54 51.09
C ARG A 666 -56.13 17.07 51.24
N GLN A 667 -57.26 16.77 51.87
CA GLN A 667 -57.74 15.39 52.03
C GLN A 667 -58.11 14.75 50.69
N LEU A 668 -58.66 15.54 49.76
CA LEU A 668 -58.95 15.07 48.40
C LEU A 668 -57.67 14.82 47.59
N ALA A 669 -56.62 15.63 47.78
CA ALA A 669 -55.31 15.40 47.19
C ALA A 669 -54.64 14.13 47.76
N ASP A 670 -54.76 13.90 49.08
CA ASP A 670 -54.27 12.68 49.72
C ASP A 670 -55.04 11.44 49.20
N LEU A 671 -56.37 11.55 49.05
CA LEU A 671 -57.20 10.49 48.45
C LEU A 671 -56.85 10.23 46.98
N ALA A 672 -56.53 11.27 46.22
CA ALA A 672 -56.06 11.14 44.83
C ALA A 672 -54.74 10.38 44.74
N THR A 673 -53.82 10.72 45.64
CA THR A 673 -52.50 10.07 45.74
C THR A 673 -52.66 8.61 46.13
N LEU A 674 -53.53 8.31 47.11
CA LEU A 674 -53.86 6.93 47.49
C LEU A 674 -54.47 6.15 46.31
N ARG A 675 -55.44 6.75 45.62
CA ARG A 675 -56.08 6.16 44.44
C ARG A 675 -55.06 5.79 43.37
N GLU A 676 -54.18 6.72 43.02
CA GLU A 676 -53.17 6.51 41.99
C GLU A 676 -52.15 5.44 42.38
N ARG A 677 -51.71 5.42 43.65
CA ARG A 677 -50.82 4.38 44.17
C ARG A 677 -51.47 2.99 44.10
N LEU A 678 -52.71 2.85 44.56
CA LEU A 678 -53.44 1.56 44.54
C LEU A 678 -53.75 1.10 43.10
N LEU A 679 -54.05 2.04 42.18
CA LEU A 679 -54.22 1.71 40.76
C LEU A 679 -52.92 1.25 40.11
N THR A 680 -51.80 1.86 40.48
CA THR A 680 -50.47 1.48 39.96
C THR A 680 -50.07 0.10 40.46
N ALA A 681 -50.22 -0.18 41.76
CA ALA A 681 -49.92 -1.49 42.35
C ALA A 681 -50.80 -2.63 41.81
N SER A 682 -52.02 -2.32 41.36
CA SER A 682 -52.97 -3.32 40.85
C SER A 682 -52.86 -3.60 39.34
N ARG A 683 -51.95 -2.91 38.62
CA ARG A 683 -51.69 -3.16 37.19
C ARG A 683 -51.16 -4.59 36.99
N PRO A 684 -51.74 -5.40 36.10
CA PRO A 684 -51.08 -6.64 35.68
C PRO A 684 -49.77 -6.28 34.98
N ASP A 685 -48.69 -7.02 35.26
CA ASP A 685 -47.54 -7.02 34.35
C ASP A 685 -48.07 -7.51 33.00
N LEU A 686 -47.97 -6.67 31.97
CA LEU A 686 -48.48 -6.95 30.62
C LEU A 686 -47.33 -7.28 29.66
N ARG A 687 -46.08 -7.34 30.14
CA ARG A 687 -44.96 -7.76 29.30
C ARG A 687 -45.20 -9.18 28.78
N PRO A 688 -44.87 -9.49 27.51
CA PRO A 688 -44.83 -10.85 26.99
C PRO A 688 -44.03 -11.78 27.92
N PRO A 689 -44.41 -13.06 28.08
CA PRO A 689 -43.68 -14.02 28.93
C PRO A 689 -42.17 -14.06 28.63
N VAL A 690 -41.81 -13.92 27.35
CA VAL A 690 -40.43 -13.80 26.86
C VAL A 690 -39.66 -12.66 27.53
N LEU A 691 -40.28 -11.50 27.76
CA LEU A 691 -39.66 -10.32 28.39
C LEU A 691 -39.74 -10.33 29.93
N ARG A 692 -40.62 -11.14 30.53
CA ARG A 692 -40.62 -11.36 32.00
C ARG A 692 -39.49 -12.28 32.44
N ASN A 693 -38.99 -13.09 31.51
CA ASN A 693 -38.06 -14.17 31.77
C ASN A 693 -36.62 -13.89 31.28
N VAL A 694 -36.30 -12.64 30.91
CA VAL A 694 -34.91 -12.20 30.69
C VAL A 694 -34.24 -11.88 32.03
N LEU A 695 -32.92 -12.07 32.12
CA LEU A 695 -32.11 -11.67 33.25
C LEU A 695 -32.14 -10.13 33.42
N ASP A 696 -32.18 -9.64 34.66
CA ASP A 696 -32.10 -8.19 34.88
C ASP A 696 -30.66 -7.68 34.80
N THR A 697 -30.50 -6.35 34.73
CA THR A 697 -29.20 -5.69 34.58
C THR A 697 -28.22 -6.07 35.69
N GLU A 698 -28.69 -6.25 36.93
CA GLU A 698 -27.84 -6.65 38.06
C GLU A 698 -27.39 -8.11 37.93
N GLY A 699 -28.28 -9.02 37.52
CA GLY A 699 -27.91 -10.41 37.24
C GLY A 699 -26.87 -10.51 36.11
N CYS A 700 -27.05 -9.75 35.03
CA CYS A 700 -26.07 -9.67 33.94
C CYS A 700 -24.71 -9.18 34.44
N ARG A 701 -24.70 -8.12 35.25
CA ARG A 701 -23.48 -7.54 35.81
C ARG A 701 -22.76 -8.51 36.75
N LEU A 702 -23.50 -9.25 37.58
CA LEU A 702 -22.92 -10.24 38.49
C LEU A 702 -22.26 -11.38 37.72
N LEU A 703 -22.88 -11.85 36.63
CA LEU A 703 -22.27 -12.84 35.74
C LEU A 703 -20.98 -12.32 35.08
N ASP A 704 -20.98 -11.07 34.61
CA ASP A 704 -19.79 -10.46 33.99
C ASP A 704 -18.63 -10.33 34.99
N ILE A 705 -18.91 -9.92 36.25
CA ILE A 705 -17.91 -9.86 37.32
C ILE A 705 -17.38 -11.27 37.64
N LEU A 706 -18.27 -12.25 37.73
CA LEU A 706 -17.91 -13.63 38.07
C LEU A 706 -17.00 -14.25 37.00
N LEU A 707 -17.36 -14.13 35.71
CA LEU A 707 -16.53 -14.61 34.61
C LEU A 707 -15.20 -13.82 34.53
N GLY A 708 -15.23 -12.52 34.75
CA GLY A 708 -14.03 -11.67 34.76
C GLY A 708 -13.03 -12.03 35.87
N GLU A 709 -13.51 -12.36 37.07
CA GLU A 709 -12.64 -12.82 38.18
C GLU A 709 -12.01 -14.20 37.86
N LEU A 710 -12.78 -15.11 37.27
CA LEU A 710 -12.27 -16.42 36.86
C LEU A 710 -11.21 -16.30 35.76
N ASP A 711 -11.44 -15.49 34.73
CA ASP A 711 -10.48 -15.22 33.67
C ASP A 711 -9.20 -14.57 34.23
N ALA A 712 -9.32 -13.64 35.18
CA ALA A 712 -8.17 -13.03 35.85
C ALA A 712 -7.37 -14.06 36.67
N HIS A 713 -8.04 -15.00 37.34
CA HIS A 713 -7.39 -16.08 38.07
C HIS A 713 -6.72 -17.10 37.15
N LEU A 714 -7.34 -17.43 36.01
CA LEU A 714 -6.75 -18.27 34.98
C LEU A 714 -5.48 -17.63 34.40
N LYS A 715 -5.50 -16.32 34.15
CA LYS A 715 -4.37 -15.55 33.61
C LYS A 715 -3.19 -15.38 34.60
N ARG A 716 -3.32 -15.79 35.87
CA ARG A 716 -2.19 -15.83 36.83
C ARG A 716 -1.24 -17.01 36.61
N ARG A 717 -1.68 -18.08 35.94
CA ARG A 717 -0.82 -19.23 35.61
C ARG A 717 -0.25 -19.04 34.19
N PRO A 718 1.09 -19.03 33.98
CA PRO A 718 1.68 -18.70 32.67
C PRO A 718 1.23 -19.62 31.52
N GLU A 719 1.06 -20.91 31.79
CA GLU A 719 0.66 -21.91 30.80
C GLU A 719 -0.77 -21.67 30.30
N TRP A 720 -1.72 -21.52 31.23
CA TRP A 720 -3.12 -21.21 30.91
C TRP A 720 -3.31 -19.80 30.37
N ALA A 721 -2.57 -18.82 30.89
CA ALA A 721 -2.59 -17.45 30.39
C ALA A 721 -2.22 -17.39 28.90
N ARG A 722 -1.18 -18.13 28.50
CA ARG A 722 -0.77 -18.21 27.10
C ARG A 722 -1.86 -18.83 26.23
N LEU A 723 -2.45 -19.94 26.67
CA LEU A 723 -3.52 -20.62 25.91
C LEU A 723 -4.79 -19.77 25.82
N ALA A 724 -5.19 -19.10 26.90
CA ALA A 724 -6.34 -18.20 26.90
C ALA A 724 -6.14 -16.98 25.98
N ILE A 725 -4.98 -16.32 26.02
CA ILE A 725 -4.69 -15.18 25.13
C ILE A 725 -4.70 -15.61 23.66
N ILE A 726 -4.15 -16.79 23.36
CA ILE A 726 -4.13 -17.31 22.00
C ILE A 726 -5.53 -17.78 21.56
N GLY A 727 -6.34 -18.32 22.48
CA GLY A 727 -7.74 -18.66 22.25
C GLY A 727 -8.59 -17.42 21.96
N ASP A 728 -8.47 -16.37 22.78
CA ASP A 728 -9.11 -15.06 22.57
C ASP A 728 -8.73 -14.50 21.18
N TYR A 729 -7.45 -14.60 20.78
CA TYR A 729 -6.99 -14.21 19.45
C TYR A 729 -7.59 -15.07 18.32
N LEU A 730 -7.73 -16.38 18.52
CA LEU A 730 -8.33 -17.28 17.54
C LEU A 730 -9.82 -16.99 17.34
N ASP A 731 -10.53 -16.70 18.43
CA ASP A 731 -11.94 -16.31 18.41
C ASP A 731 -12.14 -14.96 17.73
N ASP A 732 -11.27 -13.97 17.99
CA ASP A 732 -11.26 -12.69 17.27
C ASP A 732 -11.08 -12.90 15.75
N ILE A 733 -10.20 -13.83 15.33
CA ILE A 733 -10.01 -14.17 13.91
C ILE A 733 -11.26 -14.83 13.30
N ARG A 734 -11.95 -15.69 14.07
CA ARG A 734 -13.15 -16.42 13.62
C ARG A 734 -14.38 -15.51 13.54
N LEU A 735 -14.56 -14.64 14.52
CA LEU A 735 -15.84 -13.95 14.79
C LEU A 735 -15.87 -12.50 14.31
N ASP A 736 -14.72 -11.83 14.17
CA ASP A 736 -14.66 -10.44 13.70
C ASP A 736 -13.72 -10.24 12.49
N PRO A 737 -14.12 -10.70 11.29
CA PRO A 737 -13.45 -10.42 10.03
C PRO A 737 -13.01 -8.96 9.86
N SER A 738 -13.89 -8.02 10.21
CA SER A 738 -13.72 -6.60 9.92
C SER A 738 -12.59 -5.98 10.76
N ARG A 739 -12.50 -6.34 12.03
CA ARG A 739 -11.47 -5.86 12.95
C ARG A 739 -10.11 -6.44 12.63
N ILE A 740 -10.05 -7.69 12.16
CA ILE A 740 -8.82 -8.29 11.66
C ILE A 740 -8.34 -7.57 10.41
N GLU A 741 -9.22 -7.30 9.45
CA GLU A 741 -8.85 -6.55 8.24
C GLU A 741 -8.31 -5.17 8.58
N GLN A 742 -8.96 -4.43 9.48
CA GLN A 742 -8.47 -3.13 9.96
C GLN A 742 -7.11 -3.25 10.65
N SER A 743 -6.91 -4.28 11.47
CA SER A 743 -5.65 -4.53 12.16
C SER A 743 -4.53 -4.86 11.16
N VAL A 744 -4.79 -5.75 10.19
CA VAL A 744 -3.80 -6.06 9.15
C VAL A 744 -3.46 -4.81 8.35
N ARG A 745 -4.45 -3.97 8.00
CA ARG A 745 -4.20 -2.66 7.35
C ARG A 745 -3.32 -1.73 8.17
N ALA A 746 -3.53 -1.66 9.48
CA ALA A 746 -2.72 -0.84 10.37
C ALA A 746 -1.24 -1.29 10.46
N TYR A 747 -0.97 -2.58 10.32
CA TYR A 747 0.39 -3.14 10.50
C TYR A 747 1.08 -3.57 9.19
N THR A 748 0.39 -3.52 8.05
CA THR A 748 0.97 -3.93 6.78
C THR A 748 2.05 -2.94 6.33
N THR A 749 3.23 -3.51 6.04
CA THR A 749 4.40 -2.77 5.55
C THR A 749 4.39 -2.55 4.03
N VAL A 750 3.75 -3.46 3.30
CA VAL A 750 3.88 -3.60 1.86
C VAL A 750 2.55 -3.34 1.17
N LEU A 751 2.54 -2.34 0.30
CA LEU A 751 1.44 -2.07 -0.61
C LEU A 751 1.81 -2.54 -2.01
N GLY A 752 0.82 -3.01 -2.77
CA GLY A 752 1.01 -3.19 -4.20
C GLY A 752 -0.12 -2.66 -5.05
N ALA A 753 0.25 -2.02 -6.15
CA ALA A 753 -0.64 -1.34 -7.09
C ALA A 753 -0.05 -1.44 -8.50
N THR A 754 -0.84 -1.35 -9.56
CA THR A 754 -0.24 -1.15 -10.90
C THR A 754 0.42 0.23 -10.97
N CYS A 755 1.31 0.47 -11.95
CA CYS A 755 2.02 1.75 -12.04
C CYS A 755 1.07 2.96 -12.01
N GLN A 756 -0.06 2.86 -12.71
CA GLN A 756 -1.11 3.88 -12.74
C GLN A 756 -1.90 3.99 -11.42
N GLN A 757 -2.17 2.86 -10.76
CA GLN A 757 -2.92 2.84 -9.50
C GLN A 757 -2.08 3.28 -8.30
N ALA A 758 -0.75 3.27 -8.41
CA ALA A 758 0.14 3.79 -7.38
C ALA A 758 -0.14 5.28 -7.07
N ALA A 759 -0.62 6.03 -8.07
CA ALA A 759 -1.03 7.44 -7.95
C ALA A 759 -2.56 7.63 -7.87
N ALA A 760 -3.32 6.59 -7.51
CA ALA A 760 -4.78 6.70 -7.40
C ALA A 760 -5.23 7.32 -6.06
N GLU A 761 -6.45 7.87 -6.06
CA GLU A 761 -7.04 8.47 -4.85
C GLU A 761 -7.22 7.46 -3.72
N SER A 762 -7.51 6.19 -4.07
CA SER A 762 -7.56 5.10 -3.09
C SER A 762 -6.23 4.88 -2.37
N MET A 763 -5.09 5.20 -3.01
CA MET A 763 -3.76 5.15 -2.37
C MET A 763 -3.64 6.29 -1.36
N ARG A 764 -4.05 7.51 -1.73
CA ARG A 764 -4.01 8.67 -0.82
C ARG A 764 -4.87 8.46 0.42
N GLY A 765 -6.11 7.98 0.22
CA GLY A 765 -7.02 7.66 1.31
C GLY A 765 -6.49 6.58 2.24
N LEU A 766 -5.77 5.57 1.71
CA LEU A 766 -5.15 4.55 2.55
C LEU A 766 -3.97 5.09 3.38
N LEU A 767 -3.19 6.01 2.81
CA LEU A 767 -2.04 6.64 3.47
C LEU A 767 -2.45 7.79 4.41
N ASN A 768 -3.75 8.13 4.50
CA ASN A 768 -4.28 9.28 5.24
C ASN A 768 -3.53 10.59 4.93
N LEU A 769 -3.23 10.83 3.66
CA LEU A 769 -2.50 12.02 3.20
C LEU A 769 -3.46 13.19 2.97
N ASP A 770 -3.02 14.39 3.32
CA ASP A 770 -3.71 15.63 2.93
C ASP A 770 -3.64 15.81 1.39
N PRO A 771 -4.61 16.52 0.77
CA PRO A 771 -4.64 16.70 -0.68
C PRO A 771 -3.37 17.34 -1.27
N THR A 772 -2.67 18.16 -0.49
CA THR A 772 -1.42 18.83 -0.87
C THR A 772 -0.19 17.93 -0.81
N ASP A 773 -0.25 16.84 -0.05
CA ASP A 773 0.91 15.99 0.19
C ASP A 773 1.11 14.98 -0.94
N GLY A 774 2.32 14.95 -1.49
CA GLY A 774 2.69 13.98 -2.52
C GLY A 774 2.83 12.57 -1.94
N ILE A 775 2.32 11.57 -2.68
CA ILE A 775 2.56 10.16 -2.35
C ILE A 775 4.07 9.88 -2.47
N SER A 776 4.64 9.26 -1.43
CA SER A 776 6.04 8.83 -1.41
C SER A 776 6.22 7.56 -0.59
N PHE A 777 7.23 6.77 -0.94
CA PHE A 777 7.60 5.52 -0.29
C PHE A 777 9.11 5.48 -0.08
N ASP A 778 9.57 4.91 1.03
CA ASP A 778 11.01 4.73 1.25
C ASP A 778 11.63 3.82 0.18
N THR A 779 10.93 2.73 -0.15
CA THR A 779 11.35 1.79 -1.19
C THR A 779 10.24 1.56 -2.21
N VAL A 780 10.56 1.71 -3.48
CA VAL A 780 9.70 1.32 -4.60
C VAL A 780 10.34 0.16 -5.35
N VAL A 781 9.63 -0.96 -5.48
CA VAL A 781 10.06 -2.12 -6.29
C VAL A 781 9.12 -2.23 -7.49
N ILE A 782 9.67 -2.21 -8.69
CA ILE A 782 8.91 -2.30 -9.94
C ILE A 782 9.27 -3.62 -10.63
N ASP A 783 8.32 -4.56 -10.67
CA ASP A 783 8.47 -5.85 -11.35
C ASP A 783 7.94 -5.78 -12.79
N GLU A 784 8.49 -6.61 -13.68
CA GLU A 784 8.27 -6.56 -15.13
C GLU A 784 8.49 -5.15 -15.72
N ALA A 785 9.45 -4.40 -15.16
CA ALA A 785 9.73 -3.01 -15.51
C ALA A 785 10.11 -2.80 -16.98
N ALA A 786 10.67 -3.82 -17.63
CA ALA A 786 11.04 -3.79 -19.06
C ALA A 786 9.85 -3.74 -20.01
N ARG A 787 8.64 -4.11 -19.56
CA ARG A 787 7.41 -4.07 -20.36
C ARG A 787 6.61 -2.77 -20.17
N ALA A 788 6.88 -2.03 -19.10
CA ALA A 788 6.17 -0.79 -18.82
C ALA A 788 6.59 0.30 -19.82
N THR A 789 5.63 1.11 -20.28
CA THR A 789 5.96 2.34 -21.01
C THR A 789 6.77 3.27 -20.10
N PRO A 790 7.68 4.10 -20.64
CA PRO A 790 8.45 5.02 -19.82
C PRO A 790 7.55 5.96 -18.99
N LEU A 791 6.46 6.46 -19.58
CA LEU A 791 5.47 7.29 -18.88
C LEU A 791 4.85 6.60 -17.66
N ASP A 792 4.49 5.33 -17.79
CA ASP A 792 3.92 4.58 -16.67
C ASP A 792 4.99 4.23 -15.64
N LEU A 793 6.22 3.91 -16.06
CA LEU A 793 7.31 3.57 -15.15
C LEU A 793 7.75 4.77 -14.30
N LEU A 794 7.73 5.99 -14.87
CA LEU A 794 8.11 7.22 -14.16
C LEU A 794 7.17 7.56 -13.00
N ILE A 795 5.90 7.14 -13.02
CA ILE A 795 4.92 7.38 -11.95
C ILE A 795 5.42 6.85 -10.60
N PRO A 796 5.63 5.53 -10.42
CA PRO A 796 6.15 5.00 -9.17
C PRO A 796 7.61 5.40 -8.91
N MET A 797 8.44 5.61 -9.94
CA MET A 797 9.81 6.10 -9.74
C MET A 797 9.83 7.49 -9.09
N ALA A 798 8.90 8.38 -9.45
CA ALA A 798 8.75 9.70 -8.83
C ALA A 798 8.31 9.66 -7.35
N MET A 799 7.93 8.49 -6.82
CA MET A 799 7.51 8.30 -5.42
C MET A 799 8.64 7.78 -4.52
N GLY A 800 9.73 7.26 -5.08
CA GLY A 800 10.82 6.66 -4.31
C GLY A 800 11.66 7.70 -3.57
N ARG A 801 11.77 7.58 -2.24
CA ARG A 801 12.55 8.47 -1.38
C ARG A 801 13.99 8.00 -1.21
N ARG A 802 14.19 6.73 -0.83
CA ARG A 802 15.50 6.18 -0.54
C ARG A 802 16.01 5.27 -1.63
N ARG A 803 15.12 4.43 -2.20
CA ARG A 803 15.54 3.44 -3.20
C ARG A 803 14.45 3.08 -4.19
N ILE A 804 14.86 2.84 -5.44
CA ILE A 804 14.03 2.35 -6.53
C ILE A 804 14.68 1.08 -7.09
N VAL A 805 13.96 -0.03 -7.09
CA VAL A 805 14.47 -1.32 -7.58
C VAL A 805 13.66 -1.73 -8.79
N LEU A 806 14.28 -1.72 -9.96
CA LEU A 806 13.70 -2.16 -11.22
C LEU A 806 14.06 -3.63 -11.45
N VAL A 807 13.06 -4.48 -11.63
CA VAL A 807 13.24 -5.90 -11.95
C VAL A 807 12.57 -6.16 -13.29
N GLY A 808 13.30 -6.76 -14.22
CA GLY A 808 12.80 -6.95 -15.58
C GLY A 808 13.76 -7.73 -16.46
N ASP A 809 13.39 -7.85 -17.73
CA ASP A 809 14.21 -8.48 -18.75
C ASP A 809 13.95 -7.81 -20.10
N HIS A 810 14.88 -6.96 -20.54
CA HIS A 810 14.79 -6.23 -21.80
C HIS A 810 14.90 -7.12 -23.04
N ARG A 811 15.24 -8.41 -22.87
CA ARG A 811 15.25 -9.41 -23.95
C ARG A 811 13.93 -10.18 -24.06
N GLN A 812 12.96 -9.92 -23.19
CA GLN A 812 11.57 -10.40 -23.30
C GLN A 812 10.67 -9.31 -23.89
N LEU A 813 9.34 -9.47 -23.83
CA LEU A 813 8.40 -8.56 -24.51
C LEU A 813 8.69 -7.08 -24.23
N PRO A 814 8.86 -6.24 -25.28
CA PRO A 814 9.13 -4.82 -25.13
C PRO A 814 7.89 -4.07 -24.63
N HIS A 815 8.06 -2.79 -24.29
CA HIS A 815 6.95 -1.87 -24.10
C HIS A 815 6.15 -1.73 -25.41
N LEU A 816 4.85 -1.51 -25.26
CA LEU A 816 3.94 -1.26 -26.39
C LEU A 816 3.66 0.23 -26.44
N LEU A 817 4.12 0.88 -27.50
CA LEU A 817 3.79 2.26 -27.84
C LEU A 817 2.68 2.28 -28.89
N ASP A 818 1.94 3.38 -28.93
CA ASP A 818 0.95 3.64 -29.97
C ASP A 818 1.69 4.05 -31.28
N PRO A 819 1.59 3.24 -32.35
CA PRO A 819 2.26 3.52 -33.63
C PRO A 819 1.79 4.82 -34.30
N ASP A 820 0.57 5.29 -34.03
CA ASP A 820 0.09 6.55 -34.58
C ASP A 820 0.71 7.74 -33.84
N THR A 821 0.89 7.62 -32.52
CA THR A 821 1.62 8.62 -31.74
C THR A 821 3.09 8.67 -32.17
N GLU A 822 3.74 7.52 -32.40
CA GLU A 822 5.11 7.46 -32.93
C GLU A 822 5.22 8.16 -34.28
N LYS A 823 4.37 7.82 -35.26
CA LYS A 823 4.36 8.47 -36.57
C LYS A 823 4.09 9.97 -36.48
N SER A 824 3.12 10.38 -35.67
CA SER A 824 2.82 11.81 -35.48
C SER A 824 4.02 12.56 -34.91
N LEU A 825 4.79 11.92 -34.03
CA LEU A 825 6.01 12.49 -33.45
C LEU A 825 7.16 12.55 -34.46
N GLU A 826 7.30 11.55 -35.33
CA GLU A 826 8.25 11.54 -36.45
C GLU A 826 7.89 12.61 -37.52
N GLU A 827 6.61 12.69 -37.90
CA GLU A 827 6.08 13.64 -38.89
C GLU A 827 6.13 15.09 -38.41
N ALA A 828 6.10 15.32 -37.09
CA ALA A 828 6.32 16.65 -36.49
C ALA A 828 7.73 17.22 -36.75
N GLY A 829 8.67 16.40 -37.24
CA GLY A 829 9.89 16.89 -37.92
C GLY A 829 11.05 17.34 -37.02
N GLU A 830 11.07 16.97 -35.74
CA GLU A 830 12.06 17.48 -34.75
C GLU A 830 12.65 16.39 -33.84
N LEU A 831 12.78 15.15 -34.33
CA LEU A 831 13.49 14.10 -33.59
C LEU A 831 14.93 13.99 -34.06
N THR A 832 15.85 14.20 -33.12
CA THR A 832 17.26 13.83 -33.29
C THR A 832 17.38 12.30 -33.39
N GLN A 833 18.47 11.81 -34.01
CA GLN A 833 18.74 10.36 -34.08
C GLN A 833 18.79 9.70 -32.69
N ALA A 834 19.21 10.44 -31.67
CA ALA A 834 19.22 9.99 -30.29
C ALA A 834 17.82 9.83 -29.70
N GLU A 835 16.87 10.69 -30.09
CA GLU A 835 15.46 10.63 -29.65
C GLU A 835 14.68 9.52 -30.37
N THR A 836 14.92 9.30 -31.67
CA THR A 836 14.32 8.17 -32.40
C THR A 836 14.69 6.85 -31.73
N LYS A 837 15.99 6.64 -31.44
CA LYS A 837 16.44 5.45 -30.73
C LYS A 837 15.85 5.37 -29.31
N ALA A 838 15.65 6.50 -28.63
CA ALA A 838 15.08 6.54 -27.29
C ALA A 838 13.59 6.18 -27.23
N LEU A 839 12.86 6.26 -28.35
CA LEU A 839 11.49 5.76 -28.48
C LEU A 839 11.47 4.23 -28.63
N GLU A 840 12.40 3.69 -29.42
CA GLU A 840 12.54 2.24 -29.66
C GLU A 840 12.98 1.47 -28.41
N ASP A 841 13.93 2.02 -27.65
CA ASP A 841 14.48 1.38 -26.44
C ASP A 841 13.54 1.52 -25.24
N SER A 842 13.29 0.43 -24.51
CA SER A 842 12.56 0.52 -23.23
C SER A 842 13.36 1.36 -22.22
N LEU A 843 12.69 2.08 -21.32
CA LEU A 843 13.39 2.82 -20.25
C LEU A 843 14.28 1.90 -19.41
N PHE A 844 13.85 0.66 -19.20
CA PHE A 844 14.64 -0.34 -18.50
C PHE A 844 15.96 -0.65 -19.24
N GLU A 845 15.90 -0.93 -20.54
CA GLU A 845 17.07 -1.18 -21.38
C GLU A 845 18.01 0.02 -21.43
N ARG A 846 17.44 1.21 -21.65
CA ARG A 846 18.19 2.48 -21.63
C ARG A 846 18.94 2.67 -20.32
N LEU A 847 18.30 2.40 -19.18
CA LEU A 847 18.93 2.49 -17.86
C LEU A 847 20.02 1.43 -17.68
N VAL A 848 19.81 0.18 -18.12
CA VAL A 848 20.86 -0.85 -18.09
C VAL A 848 22.12 -0.37 -18.82
N LEU A 849 21.97 0.13 -20.05
CA LEU A 849 23.08 0.59 -20.87
C LEU A 849 23.77 1.83 -20.26
N ARG A 850 23.00 2.84 -19.84
CA ARG A 850 23.54 4.08 -19.29
C ARG A 850 24.23 3.88 -17.94
N LEU A 851 23.66 3.06 -17.06
CA LEU A 851 24.25 2.81 -15.75
C LEU A 851 25.51 1.95 -15.85
N ARG A 852 25.55 0.94 -16.73
CA ARG A 852 26.79 0.19 -17.01
C ARG A 852 27.89 1.12 -17.54
N ARG A 853 27.57 1.99 -18.50
CA ARG A 853 28.50 3.00 -19.01
C ARG A 853 28.99 3.94 -17.89
N LEU A 854 28.08 4.44 -17.07
CA LEU A 854 28.41 5.31 -15.94
C LEU A 854 29.35 4.62 -14.94
N GLU A 855 29.12 3.34 -14.64
CA GLU A 855 29.98 2.52 -13.78
C GLU A 855 31.37 2.29 -14.38
N GLU A 856 31.48 2.18 -15.71
CA GLU A 856 32.74 1.99 -16.44
C GLU A 856 33.55 3.30 -16.56
N GLU A 857 32.91 4.39 -16.94
CA GLU A 857 33.54 5.70 -17.17
C GLU A 857 33.90 6.41 -15.86
N HIS A 858 33.16 6.16 -14.78
CA HIS A 858 33.35 6.82 -13.49
C HIS A 858 33.49 5.80 -12.33
N PRO A 859 34.70 5.29 -12.06
CA PRO A 859 34.94 4.26 -11.03
C PRO A 859 34.49 4.61 -9.60
N GLY A 860 34.25 5.90 -9.31
CA GLY A 860 33.71 6.38 -8.02
C GLY A 860 32.19 6.25 -7.88
N GLN A 861 31.47 5.89 -8.95
CA GLN A 861 30.02 5.65 -8.92
C GLN A 861 29.71 4.24 -8.39
N PRO A 862 28.64 4.06 -7.58
CA PRO A 862 28.24 2.76 -7.11
C PRO A 862 27.72 1.91 -8.27
N LYS A 863 27.91 0.60 -8.14
CA LYS A 863 27.26 -0.36 -9.04
C LYS A 863 25.76 -0.33 -8.82
N ARG A 864 25.00 -0.42 -9.89
CA ARG A 864 23.54 -0.35 -9.93
C ARG A 864 22.92 -1.43 -10.80
N VAL A 865 23.69 -2.11 -11.66
CA VAL A 865 23.17 -3.17 -12.53
C VAL A 865 23.67 -4.56 -12.11
N VAL A 866 22.78 -5.54 -12.11
CA VAL A 866 23.10 -6.96 -11.91
C VAL A 866 22.20 -7.85 -12.75
N MET A 867 22.77 -8.89 -13.35
CA MET A 867 22.03 -9.93 -14.07
C MET A 867 22.05 -11.25 -13.30
N LEU A 868 20.90 -11.91 -13.21
CA LEU A 868 20.81 -13.28 -12.70
C LEU A 868 21.25 -14.25 -13.79
N ASP A 869 22.19 -15.15 -13.46
CA ASP A 869 22.87 -16.01 -14.43
C ASP A 869 22.43 -17.49 -14.37
N THR A 870 21.52 -17.85 -13.48
CA THR A 870 21.18 -19.26 -13.20
C THR A 870 19.67 -19.47 -13.23
N GLN A 871 19.18 -20.30 -14.16
CA GLN A 871 17.76 -20.60 -14.37
C GLN A 871 17.36 -21.97 -13.79
N PHE A 872 16.13 -22.09 -13.29
CA PHE A 872 15.58 -23.30 -12.65
C PHE A 872 14.32 -23.84 -13.35
N ARG A 873 13.95 -23.26 -14.50
CA ARG A 873 12.70 -23.56 -15.22
C ARG A 873 12.86 -24.65 -16.27
N MET A 874 13.85 -24.49 -17.15
CA MET A 874 13.99 -25.23 -18.40
C MET A 874 15.01 -26.36 -18.23
N HIS A 875 14.81 -27.45 -18.98
CA HIS A 875 15.83 -28.46 -19.20
C HIS A 875 17.17 -27.81 -19.65
N PRO A 876 18.35 -28.26 -19.17
CA PRO A 876 19.65 -27.66 -19.49
C PRO A 876 19.87 -27.36 -20.98
N VAL A 877 19.63 -28.31 -21.87
CA VAL A 877 19.77 -28.14 -23.33
C VAL A 877 18.90 -26.98 -23.89
N LEU A 878 17.65 -26.86 -23.43
CA LEU A 878 16.77 -25.77 -23.85
C LEU A 878 17.20 -24.44 -23.24
N GLY A 879 17.68 -24.46 -21.99
CA GLY A 879 18.25 -23.28 -21.32
C GLY A 879 19.50 -22.75 -22.03
N ASP A 880 20.41 -23.65 -22.44
CA ASP A 880 21.62 -23.33 -23.19
C ASP A 880 21.27 -22.75 -24.57
N PHE A 881 20.25 -23.30 -25.24
CA PHE A 881 19.72 -22.75 -26.49
C PHE A 881 19.23 -21.30 -26.29
N VAL A 882 18.36 -21.08 -25.31
CA VAL A 882 17.85 -19.72 -25.01
C VAL A 882 19.00 -18.76 -24.66
N SER A 883 19.97 -19.22 -23.85
CA SER A 883 21.16 -18.44 -23.46
C SER A 883 21.95 -17.97 -24.68
N ARG A 884 22.37 -18.91 -25.54
CA ARG A 884 23.23 -18.62 -26.69
C ARG A 884 22.52 -17.72 -27.69
N THR A 885 21.26 -18.01 -27.98
CA THR A 885 20.50 -17.34 -29.05
C THR A 885 20.02 -15.94 -28.67
N PHE A 886 19.56 -15.71 -27.43
CA PHE A 886 18.89 -14.45 -27.07
C PHE A 886 19.68 -13.53 -26.15
N TYR A 887 20.72 -14.05 -25.47
CA TYR A 887 21.52 -13.30 -24.49
C TYR A 887 23.00 -13.22 -24.90
N GLU A 888 23.70 -14.34 -25.06
CA GLU A 888 25.14 -14.32 -25.40
C GLU A 888 25.41 -13.70 -26.77
N ALA A 889 24.51 -13.93 -27.75
CA ALA A 889 24.59 -13.34 -29.08
C ALA A 889 24.60 -11.79 -29.09
N VAL A 890 24.12 -11.16 -28.01
CA VAL A 890 24.12 -9.69 -27.86
C VAL A 890 25.08 -9.21 -26.76
N GLY A 891 25.99 -10.07 -26.31
CA GLY A 891 27.03 -9.73 -25.34
C GLY A 891 26.61 -9.81 -23.87
N GLU A 892 25.42 -10.36 -23.55
CA GLU A 892 25.04 -10.63 -22.16
C GLU A 892 25.72 -11.90 -21.62
N PRO A 893 25.96 -12.01 -20.30
CA PRO A 893 26.49 -13.22 -19.67
C PRO A 893 25.64 -14.47 -19.95
N ALA A 894 26.33 -15.61 -20.08
CA ALA A 894 25.68 -16.91 -20.25
C ALA A 894 24.75 -17.26 -19.07
N ILE A 895 23.59 -17.82 -19.40
CA ILE A 895 22.60 -18.36 -18.47
C ILE A 895 22.83 -19.86 -18.36
N ARG A 896 23.04 -20.33 -17.13
CA ARG A 896 23.26 -21.76 -16.82
C ARG A 896 22.03 -22.39 -16.15
N SER A 897 21.90 -23.70 -16.26
CA SER A 897 20.89 -24.45 -15.50
C SER A 897 21.31 -24.66 -14.05
N GLY A 898 20.40 -24.38 -13.12
CA GLY A 898 20.52 -24.70 -11.70
C GLY A 898 19.97 -26.07 -11.32
N ARG A 899 19.37 -26.80 -12.27
CA ARG A 899 18.76 -28.13 -12.07
C ARG A 899 19.33 -29.16 -13.05
N PRO A 900 19.51 -30.42 -12.62
CA PRO A 900 20.00 -31.48 -13.50
C PRO A 900 18.96 -31.86 -14.56
N ALA A 901 19.41 -32.43 -15.69
CA ALA A 901 18.55 -32.89 -16.78
C ALA A 901 17.50 -33.92 -16.32
N THR A 902 17.82 -34.75 -15.32
CA THR A 902 16.95 -35.78 -14.76
C THR A 902 15.64 -35.25 -14.20
N ASP A 903 15.59 -33.97 -13.82
CA ASP A 903 14.41 -33.33 -13.25
C ASP A 903 13.29 -33.05 -14.28
N PHE A 904 13.58 -33.22 -15.57
CA PHE A 904 12.75 -32.71 -16.67
C PHE A 904 12.26 -33.80 -17.64
N GLY A 905 12.31 -35.08 -17.24
CA GLY A 905 11.81 -36.18 -18.07
C GLY A 905 10.30 -36.08 -18.34
N HIS A 906 9.84 -36.61 -19.47
CA HIS A 906 8.42 -36.66 -19.84
C HIS A 906 8.05 -38.03 -20.44
N PRO A 907 6.79 -38.48 -20.34
CA PRO A 907 6.39 -39.84 -20.74
C PRO A 907 6.03 -39.99 -22.23
N MET A 908 6.40 -39.06 -23.10
CA MET A 908 6.05 -39.12 -24.54
C MET A 908 6.89 -40.19 -25.26
N PRO A 909 6.29 -41.30 -25.75
CA PRO A 909 7.06 -42.43 -26.27
C PRO A 909 7.85 -42.12 -27.55
N GLU A 910 7.26 -41.37 -28.49
CA GLU A 910 7.91 -41.03 -29.77
C GLU A 910 9.03 -39.98 -29.63
N LEU A 911 9.04 -39.28 -28.50
CA LEU A 911 10.02 -38.24 -28.16
C LEU A 911 10.83 -38.65 -26.93
N ALA A 912 10.93 -39.96 -26.63
CA ALA A 912 11.66 -40.45 -25.48
C ALA A 912 13.14 -40.00 -25.53
N GLY A 913 13.57 -39.27 -24.51
CA GLY A 913 14.93 -38.70 -24.43
C GLY A 913 15.15 -37.42 -25.24
N CYS A 914 14.18 -37.01 -26.06
CA CYS A 914 14.22 -35.72 -26.74
C CYS A 914 13.73 -34.61 -25.81
N VAL A 915 14.16 -33.37 -26.04
CA VAL A 915 13.70 -32.18 -25.30
C VAL A 915 13.10 -31.12 -26.22
N CYS A 916 13.26 -31.30 -27.54
CA CYS A 916 12.63 -30.49 -28.55
C CYS A 916 12.19 -31.33 -29.75
N ALA A 917 11.18 -30.85 -30.45
CA ALA A 917 10.76 -31.45 -31.72
C ALA A 917 10.24 -30.42 -32.71
N TRP A 918 10.29 -30.78 -33.99
CA TRP A 918 9.64 -30.04 -35.07
C TRP A 918 8.67 -30.98 -35.80
N ILE A 919 7.39 -30.61 -35.85
CA ILE A 919 6.38 -31.33 -36.64
C ILE A 919 6.24 -30.58 -37.96
N ASP A 920 6.73 -31.20 -39.04
CA ASP A 920 6.69 -30.56 -40.36
C ASP A 920 5.26 -30.58 -40.92
N VAL A 921 4.81 -29.39 -41.32
CA VAL A 921 3.56 -29.21 -42.05
C VAL A 921 3.93 -28.47 -43.34
N PRO A 922 4.28 -29.17 -44.42
CA PRO A 922 4.70 -28.54 -45.67
C PRO A 922 3.49 -28.02 -46.47
N ALA A 923 3.65 -26.90 -47.18
CA ALA A 923 2.61 -26.41 -48.09
C ALA A 923 2.65 -27.15 -49.43
N ARG A 924 1.65 -27.99 -49.70
CA ARG A 924 1.57 -28.81 -50.92
C ARG A 924 0.85 -28.09 -52.06
N SER A 925 -0.04 -27.15 -51.73
CA SER A 925 -0.78 -26.31 -52.67
C SER A 925 -0.78 -24.84 -52.25
N HIS A 926 -1.34 -23.95 -53.08
CA HIS A 926 -1.48 -22.53 -52.73
C HIS A 926 -2.43 -22.31 -51.54
N ASP A 927 -3.47 -23.12 -51.43
CA ASP A 927 -4.48 -23.03 -50.37
C ASP A 927 -3.95 -23.50 -49.00
N ASP A 928 -2.87 -24.28 -48.98
CA ASP A 928 -2.19 -24.73 -47.76
C ASP A 928 -1.25 -23.67 -47.14
N ARG A 929 -1.04 -22.55 -47.86
CA ARG A 929 -0.19 -21.44 -47.40
C ARG A 929 -0.95 -20.56 -46.41
N ASP A 930 -0.19 -19.78 -45.65
CA ASP A 930 -0.78 -18.83 -44.72
C ASP A 930 -1.52 -17.71 -45.45
N ARG A 931 -2.74 -17.42 -44.97
CA ARG A 931 -3.62 -16.38 -45.53
C ARG A 931 -3.69 -15.20 -44.59
N ARG A 932 -3.56 -13.99 -45.15
CA ARG A 932 -3.73 -12.73 -44.41
C ARG A 932 -5.21 -12.33 -44.41
N LEU A 933 -5.74 -12.06 -43.23
CA LEU A 933 -7.11 -11.56 -43.05
C LEU A 933 -7.15 -10.03 -43.17
N PRO A 934 -8.33 -9.42 -43.42
CA PRO A 934 -8.49 -7.96 -43.55
C PRO A 934 -7.93 -7.17 -42.35
N ALA A 935 -8.05 -7.70 -41.13
CA ALA A 935 -7.50 -7.13 -39.90
C ALA A 935 -5.97 -7.32 -39.74
N GLY A 936 -5.26 -7.73 -40.79
CA GLY A 936 -3.79 -7.88 -40.80
C GLY A 936 -3.25 -9.16 -40.14
N SER A 937 -4.05 -9.88 -39.37
CA SER A 937 -3.70 -11.19 -38.77
C SER A 937 -3.56 -12.29 -39.85
N ARG A 938 -2.97 -13.43 -39.48
CA ARG A 938 -2.74 -14.56 -40.40
C ARG A 938 -3.25 -15.87 -39.81
N ILE A 939 -3.68 -16.76 -40.70
CA ILE A 939 -4.15 -18.11 -40.37
C ILE A 939 -3.54 -19.15 -41.31
N ARG A 940 -3.44 -20.37 -40.81
CA ARG A 940 -3.05 -21.56 -41.56
C ARG A 940 -3.80 -22.79 -41.02
N ALA A 941 -4.79 -23.26 -41.79
CA ALA A 941 -5.73 -24.30 -41.35
C ALA A 941 -5.05 -25.65 -41.10
N ALA A 942 -4.20 -26.11 -42.03
CA ALA A 942 -3.50 -27.40 -41.88
C ALA A 942 -2.64 -27.46 -40.61
N GLU A 943 -2.02 -26.33 -40.25
CA GLU A 943 -1.22 -26.21 -39.03
C GLU A 943 -2.10 -26.14 -37.78
N ALA A 944 -3.25 -25.46 -37.84
CA ALA A 944 -4.19 -25.37 -36.72
C ALA A 944 -4.83 -26.73 -36.39
N GLU A 945 -5.25 -27.48 -37.43
CA GLU A 945 -5.75 -28.84 -37.29
C GLU A 945 -4.68 -29.76 -36.69
N ARG A 946 -3.43 -29.67 -37.18
CA ARG A 946 -2.33 -30.46 -36.62
C ARG A 946 -2.05 -30.11 -35.17
N ALA A 947 -2.05 -28.82 -34.81
CA ALA A 947 -1.84 -28.38 -33.44
C ALA A 947 -2.94 -28.88 -32.49
N ALA A 948 -4.21 -28.85 -32.91
CA ALA A 948 -5.32 -29.36 -32.11
C ALA A 948 -5.20 -30.88 -31.85
N ARG A 949 -4.86 -31.64 -32.90
CA ARG A 949 -4.65 -33.09 -32.81
C ARG A 949 -3.51 -33.46 -31.88
N GLU A 950 -2.36 -32.79 -32.02
CA GLU A 950 -1.19 -33.04 -31.17
C GLU A 950 -1.43 -32.60 -29.72
N ALA A 951 -2.16 -31.50 -29.50
CA ALA A 951 -2.53 -31.08 -28.15
C ALA A 951 -3.35 -32.15 -27.43
N LYS A 952 -4.37 -32.72 -28.09
CA LYS A 952 -5.16 -33.83 -27.54
C LYS A 952 -4.29 -35.03 -27.21
N ARG A 953 -3.43 -35.42 -28.15
CA ARG A 953 -2.51 -36.54 -27.99
C ARG A 953 -1.55 -36.35 -26.81
N ILE A 954 -1.00 -35.16 -26.62
CA ILE A 954 -0.09 -34.84 -25.52
C ILE A 954 -0.83 -34.89 -24.18
N LEU A 955 -2.02 -34.29 -24.10
CA LEU A 955 -2.83 -34.29 -22.87
C LEU A 955 -3.25 -35.71 -22.45
N ASP A 956 -3.53 -36.58 -23.42
CA ASP A 956 -3.86 -37.98 -23.16
C ASP A 956 -2.63 -38.79 -22.70
N ALA A 957 -1.46 -38.56 -23.32
CA ALA A 957 -0.23 -39.26 -22.96
C ALA A 957 0.42 -38.74 -21.66
N CYS A 958 0.18 -37.48 -21.32
CA CYS A 958 0.79 -36.78 -20.19
C CYS A 958 -0.30 -36.16 -19.28
N PRO A 959 -1.13 -36.97 -18.58
CA PRO A 959 -2.29 -36.46 -17.85
C PRO A 959 -1.91 -35.47 -16.73
N ASP A 960 -0.74 -35.64 -16.13
CA ASP A 960 -0.22 -34.85 -15.00
C ASP A 960 0.61 -33.62 -15.42
N LEU A 961 0.84 -33.41 -16.73
CA LEU A 961 1.69 -32.32 -17.23
C LEU A 961 0.84 -31.21 -17.86
N SER A 962 1.27 -29.97 -17.67
CA SER A 962 0.60 -28.81 -18.28
C SER A 962 1.07 -28.57 -19.72
N LEU A 963 0.14 -28.11 -20.56
CA LEU A 963 0.34 -27.85 -21.98
C LEU A 963 0.01 -26.39 -22.33
N GLY A 964 0.99 -25.70 -22.92
CA GLY A 964 0.80 -24.37 -23.50
C GLY A 964 0.81 -24.44 -25.03
N VAL A 965 -0.20 -23.88 -25.70
CA VAL A 965 -0.22 -23.74 -27.16
C VAL A 965 -0.09 -22.27 -27.53
N ILE A 966 1.07 -21.93 -28.10
CA ILE A 966 1.47 -20.56 -28.43
C ILE A 966 1.42 -20.37 -29.95
N THR A 967 0.89 -19.23 -30.38
CA THR A 967 1.00 -18.76 -31.76
C THR A 967 1.28 -17.26 -31.80
N PHE A 968 1.82 -16.74 -32.90
CA PHE A 968 2.10 -15.31 -33.06
C PHE A 968 0.88 -14.50 -33.53
N TYR A 969 -0.22 -15.17 -33.93
CA TYR A 969 -1.37 -14.53 -34.58
C TYR A 969 -2.67 -14.85 -33.86
N ALA A 970 -3.42 -13.80 -33.47
CA ALA A 970 -4.71 -13.96 -32.77
C ALA A 970 -5.74 -14.77 -33.57
N ALA A 971 -5.81 -14.57 -34.90
CA ALA A 971 -6.71 -15.35 -35.74
C ALA A 971 -6.33 -16.83 -35.81
N GLN A 972 -5.03 -17.15 -35.77
CA GLN A 972 -4.57 -18.54 -35.69
C GLN A 972 -4.95 -19.16 -34.35
N ARG A 973 -4.84 -18.43 -33.23
CA ARG A 973 -5.29 -18.90 -31.91
C ARG A 973 -6.75 -19.28 -31.96
N ASP A 974 -7.59 -18.42 -32.52
CA ASP A 974 -9.04 -18.66 -32.60
C ASP A 974 -9.36 -19.89 -33.47
N LEU A 975 -8.63 -20.07 -34.57
CA LEU A 975 -8.76 -21.24 -35.44
C LEU A 975 -8.27 -22.53 -34.76
N ILE A 976 -7.19 -22.48 -33.97
CA ILE A 976 -6.72 -23.62 -33.17
C ILE A 976 -7.79 -24.00 -32.13
N LEU A 977 -8.36 -23.02 -31.42
CA LEU A 977 -9.41 -23.24 -30.43
C LEU A 977 -10.67 -23.85 -31.07
N GLU A 978 -11.00 -23.44 -32.29
CA GLU A 978 -12.10 -24.03 -33.07
C GLU A 978 -11.84 -25.51 -33.39
N HIS A 979 -10.68 -25.85 -33.97
CA HIS A 979 -10.32 -27.24 -34.27
C HIS A 979 -10.15 -28.11 -33.03
N MET A 980 -9.76 -27.53 -31.89
CA MET A 980 -9.76 -28.24 -30.61
C MET A 980 -11.16 -28.64 -30.15
N GLY A 981 -12.20 -28.02 -30.69
CA GLY A 981 -13.61 -28.38 -30.44
C GLY A 981 -13.93 -29.77 -30.97
N ASP A 982 -13.36 -30.14 -32.13
CA ASP A 982 -13.49 -31.47 -32.75
C ASP A 982 -12.91 -32.59 -31.85
N HIS A 983 -12.00 -32.23 -30.94
CA HIS A 983 -11.35 -33.13 -29.99
C HIS A 983 -11.91 -33.02 -28.56
N ALA A 984 -13.04 -32.31 -28.37
CA ALA A 984 -13.68 -32.06 -27.08
C ALA A 984 -12.79 -31.36 -26.03
N LEU A 985 -11.79 -30.57 -26.46
CA LEU A 985 -10.94 -29.79 -25.55
C LEU A 985 -11.51 -28.38 -25.28
N THR A 986 -12.29 -27.85 -26.22
CA THR A 986 -12.90 -26.52 -26.15
C THR A 986 -14.43 -26.60 -26.25
N GLU A 987 -15.10 -25.50 -25.91
CA GLU A 987 -16.54 -25.31 -26.01
C GLU A 987 -16.87 -23.89 -26.48
N ARG A 988 -18.07 -23.69 -27.05
CA ARG A 988 -18.57 -22.35 -27.40
C ARG A 988 -19.30 -21.72 -26.23
N HIS A 989 -18.85 -20.55 -25.82
CA HIS A 989 -19.49 -19.71 -24.81
C HIS A 989 -19.63 -18.29 -25.34
N GLU A 990 -20.85 -17.73 -25.33
CA GLU A 990 -21.13 -16.38 -25.87
C GLU A 990 -20.59 -16.14 -27.29
N GLY A 991 -20.65 -17.17 -28.14
CA GLY A 991 -20.17 -17.10 -29.52
C GLY A 991 -18.66 -17.21 -29.72
N ARG A 992 -17.85 -17.37 -28.65
CA ARG A 992 -16.39 -17.58 -28.73
C ARG A 992 -16.00 -18.98 -28.24
N TRP A 993 -14.93 -19.53 -28.83
CA TRP A 993 -14.34 -20.78 -28.34
C TRP A 993 -13.47 -20.52 -27.11
N ARG A 994 -13.65 -21.34 -26.08
CA ARG A 994 -12.80 -21.35 -24.88
C ARG A 994 -12.44 -22.78 -24.49
N VAL A 995 -11.33 -22.95 -23.78
CA VAL A 995 -10.95 -24.24 -23.18
C VAL A 995 -12.02 -24.66 -22.18
N ARG A 996 -12.44 -25.94 -22.21
CA ARG A 996 -13.42 -26.44 -21.24
C ARG A 996 -12.86 -26.39 -19.82
N PRO A 997 -13.68 -26.14 -18.78
CA PRO A 997 -13.21 -26.04 -17.40
C PRO A 997 -12.39 -27.25 -16.93
N GLU A 998 -12.76 -28.46 -17.36
CA GLU A 998 -12.08 -29.74 -17.05
C GLU A 998 -10.63 -29.85 -17.58
N TRP A 999 -10.29 -29.08 -18.61
CA TRP A 999 -8.95 -29.02 -19.20
C TRP A 999 -8.21 -27.74 -18.82
N ALA A 1000 -8.92 -26.69 -18.41
CA ALA A 1000 -8.34 -25.39 -18.13
C ALA A 1000 -7.43 -25.42 -16.89
N ARG A 1001 -7.85 -26.11 -15.83
CA ARG A 1001 -7.10 -26.23 -14.57
C ARG A 1001 -6.95 -27.69 -14.12
N ASP A 1002 -5.89 -27.96 -13.37
CA ASP A 1002 -5.70 -29.25 -12.68
C ASP A 1002 -6.48 -29.31 -11.36
N GLU A 1003 -6.41 -30.45 -10.66
CA GLU A 1003 -7.06 -30.67 -9.36
C GLU A 1003 -6.59 -29.69 -8.26
N ARG A 1004 -5.44 -29.04 -8.46
CA ARG A 1004 -4.85 -28.05 -7.54
C ARG A 1004 -5.17 -26.61 -7.95
N GLY A 1005 -5.96 -26.43 -9.01
CA GLY A 1005 -6.33 -25.14 -9.56
C GLY A 1005 -5.22 -24.46 -10.38
N ALA A 1006 -4.12 -25.13 -10.71
CA ALA A 1006 -3.07 -24.60 -11.58
C ALA A 1006 -3.46 -24.74 -13.06
N GLU A 1007 -2.93 -23.87 -13.93
CA GLU A 1007 -3.24 -23.92 -15.37
C GLU A 1007 -2.76 -25.23 -16.02
N ARG A 1008 -3.69 -25.95 -16.65
CA ARG A 1008 -3.42 -27.24 -17.29
C ARG A 1008 -3.32 -27.13 -18.80
N LEU A 1009 -4.28 -26.46 -19.45
CA LEU A 1009 -4.23 -26.15 -20.89
C LEU A 1009 -4.50 -24.67 -21.11
N LEU A 1010 -3.59 -24.01 -21.83
CA LEU A 1010 -3.78 -22.64 -22.29
C LEU A 1010 -3.47 -22.54 -23.79
N VAL A 1011 -4.32 -21.84 -24.53
CA VAL A 1011 -4.11 -21.52 -25.95
C VAL A 1011 -4.16 -20.00 -26.12
N GLY A 1012 -3.13 -19.41 -26.69
CA GLY A 1012 -3.00 -17.96 -26.71
C GLY A 1012 -1.93 -17.44 -27.65
N THR A 1013 -1.89 -16.12 -27.79
CA THR A 1013 -0.77 -15.42 -28.42
C THR A 1013 0.41 -15.35 -27.45
N VAL A 1014 1.63 -15.11 -27.96
CA VAL A 1014 2.85 -14.98 -27.13
C VAL A 1014 2.65 -14.05 -25.92
N ASP A 1015 1.99 -12.91 -26.09
CA ASP A 1015 1.70 -11.93 -25.03
C ASP A 1015 0.87 -12.51 -23.86
N ALA A 1016 -0.02 -13.46 -24.14
CA ALA A 1016 -0.86 -14.11 -23.12
C ALA A 1016 -0.07 -15.10 -22.24
N PHE A 1017 1.12 -15.51 -22.68
CA PHE A 1017 2.00 -16.44 -21.96
C PHE A 1017 3.05 -15.75 -21.10
N GLN A 1018 3.11 -14.41 -21.05
CA GLN A 1018 4.05 -13.74 -20.16
C GLN A 1018 3.77 -14.08 -18.70
N GLY A 1019 4.84 -14.30 -17.93
CA GLY A 1019 4.76 -14.74 -16.53
C GLY A 1019 4.33 -16.19 -16.34
N LYS A 1020 3.84 -16.88 -17.38
CA LYS A 1020 3.38 -18.27 -17.33
C LYS A 1020 4.48 -19.25 -17.73
N GLU A 1021 4.30 -20.50 -17.31
CA GLU A 1021 5.18 -21.62 -17.64
C GLU A 1021 4.37 -22.92 -17.72
N PHE A 1022 4.77 -23.79 -18.64
CA PHE A 1022 4.11 -25.06 -18.92
C PHE A 1022 5.14 -26.19 -18.99
N ASP A 1023 4.77 -27.41 -18.62
CA ASP A 1023 5.69 -28.54 -18.78
C ASP A 1023 6.03 -28.78 -20.25
N ILE A 1024 5.02 -28.69 -21.12
CA ILE A 1024 5.14 -28.87 -22.57
C ILE A 1024 4.58 -27.63 -23.29
N VAL A 1025 5.27 -27.19 -24.34
CA VAL A 1025 4.80 -26.08 -25.19
C VAL A 1025 4.72 -26.53 -26.66
N LEU A 1026 3.58 -26.28 -27.29
CA LEU A 1026 3.41 -26.31 -28.74
C LEU A 1026 3.50 -24.88 -29.29
N LEU A 1027 4.35 -24.68 -30.28
CA LEU A 1027 4.56 -23.40 -30.95
C LEU A 1027 4.14 -23.48 -32.42
N SER A 1028 3.03 -22.82 -32.76
CA SER A 1028 2.53 -22.69 -34.13
C SER A 1028 3.21 -21.49 -34.83
N ILE A 1029 3.96 -21.77 -35.90
CA ILE A 1029 4.77 -20.80 -36.65
C ILE A 1029 3.94 -20.02 -37.69
N VAL A 1030 2.91 -20.64 -38.25
CA VAL A 1030 1.95 -20.13 -39.25
C VAL A 1030 2.57 -19.84 -40.61
N ARG A 1031 3.68 -19.11 -40.64
CA ARG A 1031 4.33 -18.63 -41.86
C ARG A 1031 4.84 -19.81 -42.68
N THR A 1032 4.68 -19.70 -44.00
CA THR A 1032 5.15 -20.67 -44.99
C THR A 1032 6.29 -20.08 -45.81
N ASP A 1033 7.20 -20.91 -46.32
CA ASP A 1033 8.26 -20.42 -47.21
C ASP A 1033 7.70 -19.78 -48.49
N ALA A 1034 8.31 -18.66 -48.87
CA ALA A 1034 7.95 -17.91 -50.07
C ALA A 1034 9.19 -17.25 -50.68
N PRO A 1035 9.26 -17.14 -52.03
CA PRO A 1035 10.33 -16.42 -52.69
C PRO A 1035 10.38 -14.96 -52.25
N LEU A 1036 11.59 -14.42 -52.05
CA LEU A 1036 11.77 -13.00 -51.81
C LEU A 1036 11.35 -12.20 -53.06
N ARG A 1037 10.53 -11.17 -52.85
CA ARG A 1037 10.02 -10.29 -53.91
C ARG A 1037 10.19 -8.83 -53.51
N GLY A 1038 10.82 -8.04 -54.38
CA GLY A 1038 11.10 -6.62 -54.19
C GLY A 1038 12.59 -6.29 -54.26
N GLU A 1039 12.91 -5.02 -54.49
CA GLU A 1039 14.30 -4.53 -54.54
C GLU A 1039 14.89 -4.31 -53.14
N ASP A 1040 14.05 -3.94 -52.17
CA ASP A 1040 14.44 -3.78 -50.77
C ASP A 1040 14.43 -5.12 -50.03
N ARG A 1041 15.63 -5.60 -49.68
CA ARG A 1041 15.85 -6.86 -48.95
C ARG A 1041 15.19 -6.85 -47.58
N GLU A 1042 15.28 -5.75 -46.83
CA GLU A 1042 14.78 -5.67 -45.46
C GLU A 1042 13.25 -5.70 -45.44
N LEU A 1043 12.61 -4.98 -46.36
CA LEU A 1043 11.17 -5.02 -46.54
C LEU A 1043 10.70 -6.41 -47.01
N ALA A 1044 11.45 -7.06 -47.91
CA ALA A 1044 11.15 -8.42 -48.37
C ALA A 1044 11.23 -9.45 -47.24
N LEU A 1045 12.25 -9.37 -46.37
CA LEU A 1045 12.38 -10.22 -45.18
C LEU A 1045 11.24 -9.97 -44.18
N THR A 1046 10.88 -8.72 -43.91
CA THR A 1046 9.71 -8.38 -43.07
C THR A 1046 8.42 -8.97 -43.63
N ARG A 1047 8.23 -8.89 -44.95
CA ARG A 1047 7.07 -9.49 -45.62
C ARG A 1047 7.07 -11.01 -45.56
N LYS A 1048 8.23 -11.68 -45.56
CA LYS A 1048 8.36 -13.15 -45.50
C LYS A 1048 8.18 -13.72 -44.09
N TYR A 1049 8.83 -13.14 -43.08
CA TYR A 1049 8.85 -13.67 -41.71
C TYR A 1049 7.90 -12.95 -40.74
N GLY A 1050 7.60 -11.66 -40.95
CA GLY A 1050 6.74 -10.88 -40.06
C GLY A 1050 7.19 -10.90 -38.59
N PHE A 1051 6.28 -11.26 -37.68
CA PHE A 1051 6.55 -11.28 -36.24
C PHE A 1051 7.62 -12.28 -35.79
N LEU A 1052 7.97 -13.27 -36.64
CA LEU A 1052 9.04 -14.22 -36.33
C LEU A 1052 10.42 -13.53 -36.28
N ARG A 1053 10.56 -12.34 -36.88
CA ARG A 1053 11.78 -11.53 -36.82
C ARG A 1053 11.97 -10.83 -35.47
N VAL A 1054 10.94 -10.75 -34.63
CA VAL A 1054 11.00 -10.01 -33.36
C VAL A 1054 11.65 -10.90 -32.30
N PRO A 1055 12.94 -10.69 -31.94
CA PRO A 1055 13.69 -11.62 -31.10
C PRO A 1055 13.08 -11.74 -29.70
N ASN A 1056 12.52 -10.66 -29.17
CA ASN A 1056 11.88 -10.61 -27.86
C ASN A 1056 10.66 -11.53 -27.76
N ARG A 1057 9.80 -11.54 -28.80
CA ARG A 1057 8.62 -12.43 -28.85
C ARG A 1057 9.05 -13.89 -29.06
N MET A 1058 10.07 -14.11 -29.89
CA MET A 1058 10.63 -15.45 -30.10
C MET A 1058 11.24 -16.03 -28.81
N ASN A 1059 12.03 -15.23 -28.08
CA ASN A 1059 12.59 -15.60 -26.78
C ASN A 1059 11.47 -16.00 -25.81
N VAL A 1060 10.42 -15.17 -25.69
CA VAL A 1060 9.28 -15.50 -24.83
C VAL A 1060 8.62 -16.80 -25.27
N ALA A 1061 8.32 -17.01 -26.54
CA ALA A 1061 7.68 -18.23 -27.03
C ALA A 1061 8.51 -19.49 -26.77
N MET A 1062 9.84 -19.39 -26.90
CA MET A 1062 10.77 -20.51 -26.75
C MET A 1062 11.33 -20.67 -25.32
N SER A 1063 10.79 -19.98 -24.32
CA SER A 1063 11.23 -20.04 -22.91
C SER A 1063 10.09 -20.30 -21.90
N ARG A 1064 8.93 -20.77 -22.38
CA ARG A 1064 7.76 -21.10 -21.52
C ARG A 1064 7.73 -22.55 -21.08
N GLN A 1065 8.38 -23.44 -21.82
CA GLN A 1065 8.44 -24.85 -21.53
C GLN A 1065 9.38 -25.15 -20.35
N ARG A 1066 9.06 -26.18 -19.57
CA ARG A 1066 9.97 -26.74 -18.56
C ARG A 1066 10.71 -27.95 -19.13
N ARG A 1067 9.98 -28.82 -19.84
CA ARG A 1067 10.46 -30.15 -20.26
C ARG A 1067 10.64 -30.28 -21.77
N LEU A 1068 9.61 -29.91 -22.55
CA LEU A 1068 9.56 -30.19 -24.00
C LEU A 1068 9.01 -29.00 -24.79
N LEU A 1069 9.73 -28.59 -25.84
CA LEU A 1069 9.28 -27.58 -26.81
C LEU A 1069 9.05 -28.23 -28.18
N ILE A 1070 7.86 -28.07 -28.76
CA ILE A 1070 7.52 -28.60 -30.08
C ILE A 1070 7.09 -27.47 -30.99
N ALA A 1071 7.79 -27.24 -32.10
CA ALA A 1071 7.31 -26.35 -33.16
C ALA A 1071 6.43 -27.12 -34.15
N ILE A 1072 5.39 -26.46 -34.65
CA ILE A 1072 4.51 -26.97 -35.71
C ILE A 1072 4.49 -25.92 -36.81
N GLY A 1073 4.90 -26.30 -38.02
CA GLY A 1073 4.95 -25.37 -39.14
C GLY A 1073 5.75 -25.90 -40.32
N ASP A 1074 5.84 -25.08 -41.36
CA ASP A 1074 6.60 -25.39 -42.57
C ASP A 1074 8.11 -25.34 -42.30
N ILE A 1075 8.76 -26.51 -42.29
CA ILE A 1075 10.20 -26.62 -42.03
C ILE A 1075 11.04 -25.92 -43.11
N ALA A 1076 10.51 -25.80 -44.34
CA ALA A 1076 11.22 -25.14 -45.44
C ALA A 1076 11.49 -23.67 -45.12
N LEU A 1077 10.60 -23.00 -44.38
CA LEU A 1077 10.80 -21.63 -43.94
C LEU A 1077 11.97 -21.55 -42.96
N ALA A 1078 12.08 -22.48 -42.02
CA ALA A 1078 13.15 -22.48 -41.04
C ALA A 1078 14.52 -22.83 -41.64
N ARG A 1079 14.53 -23.69 -42.67
CA ARG A 1079 15.73 -24.12 -43.40
C ARG A 1079 16.21 -23.14 -44.47
N ALA A 1080 15.43 -22.11 -44.79
CA ALA A 1080 15.80 -21.14 -45.81
C ALA A 1080 17.12 -20.42 -45.45
N PRO A 1081 18.02 -20.15 -46.41
CA PRO A 1081 19.33 -19.54 -46.12
C PRO A 1081 19.23 -18.18 -45.41
N GLU A 1082 18.17 -17.42 -45.70
CA GLU A 1082 17.97 -16.08 -45.13
C GLU A 1082 17.38 -16.12 -43.71
N THR A 1083 16.95 -17.29 -43.22
CA THR A 1083 16.35 -17.43 -41.88
C THR A 1083 17.37 -17.17 -40.78
N ALA A 1084 18.64 -17.56 -40.96
CA ALA A 1084 19.69 -17.28 -39.99
C ALA A 1084 19.91 -15.78 -39.77
N GLU A 1085 19.66 -14.96 -40.79
CA GLU A 1085 19.70 -13.50 -40.73
C GLU A 1085 18.39 -12.92 -40.17
N ALA A 1086 17.25 -13.34 -40.73
CA ALA A 1086 15.96 -12.69 -40.47
C ALA A 1086 15.25 -13.18 -39.21
N ALA A 1087 15.41 -14.45 -38.85
CA ALA A 1087 14.78 -15.10 -37.71
C ALA A 1087 15.76 -16.12 -37.08
N PRO A 1088 16.90 -15.67 -36.53
CA PRO A 1088 17.97 -16.54 -36.05
C PRO A 1088 17.51 -17.57 -35.01
N GLY A 1089 16.56 -17.21 -34.15
CA GLY A 1089 16.00 -18.14 -33.16
C GLY A 1089 15.22 -19.29 -33.79
N LEU A 1090 14.58 -19.07 -34.94
CA LEU A 1090 13.87 -20.12 -35.66
C LEU A 1090 14.85 -21.12 -36.29
N ALA A 1091 15.90 -20.60 -36.96
CA ALA A 1091 16.96 -21.41 -37.55
C ALA A 1091 17.68 -22.25 -36.49
N ALA A 1092 18.13 -21.61 -35.40
CA ALA A 1092 18.83 -22.30 -34.33
C ALA A 1092 17.96 -23.34 -33.61
N PHE A 1093 16.63 -23.13 -33.54
CA PHE A 1093 15.73 -24.13 -32.97
C PHE A 1093 15.56 -25.35 -33.90
N LEU A 1094 15.53 -25.15 -35.21
CA LEU A 1094 15.53 -26.25 -36.16
C LEU A 1094 16.83 -27.06 -36.04
N ASP A 1095 17.99 -26.40 -35.98
CA ASP A 1095 19.28 -27.07 -35.77
C ASP A 1095 19.29 -27.91 -34.48
N LEU A 1096 18.67 -27.39 -33.41
CA LEU A 1096 18.50 -28.13 -32.16
C LEU A 1096 17.60 -29.37 -32.33
N CYS A 1097 16.53 -29.25 -33.11
CA CYS A 1097 15.61 -30.35 -33.43
C CYS A 1097 16.26 -31.42 -34.31
N GLU A 1098 17.21 -31.06 -35.18
CA GLU A 1098 17.97 -32.00 -36.02
C GLU A 1098 19.16 -32.63 -35.27
N GLY A 1099 19.52 -32.10 -34.09
CA GLY A 1099 20.59 -32.60 -33.25
C GLY A 1099 20.24 -33.81 -32.38
N ALA A 1100 21.19 -34.25 -31.56
CA ALA A 1100 21.09 -35.47 -30.76
C ALA A 1100 19.98 -35.47 -29.68
N ASN A 1101 19.52 -34.29 -29.26
CA ASN A 1101 18.49 -34.13 -28.22
C ASN A 1101 17.12 -33.73 -28.80
N GLY A 1102 16.99 -33.74 -30.14
CA GLY A 1102 15.82 -33.27 -30.86
C GLY A 1102 15.23 -34.32 -31.78
N ARG A 1103 14.07 -34.03 -32.36
CA ARG A 1103 13.49 -34.85 -33.44
C ARG A 1103 12.70 -34.02 -34.43
N VAL A 1104 12.84 -34.32 -35.72
CA VAL A 1104 11.93 -33.82 -36.77
C VAL A 1104 10.93 -34.95 -37.11
N LEU A 1105 9.65 -34.63 -37.12
CA LEU A 1105 8.51 -35.55 -37.26
C LEU A 1105 7.64 -35.24 -38.48
#